data_AF-A0A1A9ZHE4-F1
#
_entry.id   AF-A0A1A9ZHE4-F1
#
_cell.length_a   1.000
_cell.length_b   1.000
_cell.length_c   1.000
_cell.angle_alpha   90.00
_cell.angle_beta   90.00
_cell.angle_gamma   90.00
#
_symmetry.space_group_name_H-M   'P 1'
#
loop_
_entity.id
_entity.type
_entity.pdbx_description
1 polymer ?
#
loop_
_entity_poly.entity_id
_entity_poly.type
_entity_poly.pdbx_seq_one_letter_code
_entity_poly.pdbx_strand_id
1 'polypeptide(L)'
;MLSDCAHHNYSHRQSITAILTSNFIRTEVKMPSGKVDKPVIQDNRDGTVSVKYEPKEEGIHELVVKYNGEPVQGSPFKFHVDSITSGYVTAYGPGLTHGVTGEPCNFTISTKGASAAGLTMAVEGPSKVDINYHDNKDGTVSVQYLPTAPGEYHISVRFGDKHIKGSPYMAKVTGEGRKRNQISVGSCSEVTMPGVITDDDLRALNASIQAPSGLEEPCFLKRMPTNNIGISFTPREIGEHMVSVKRMGKHIPNSPFKVTVMEREVGDAKKVKVSGVGLKEGKTHAENIFSVDTRNAGYGGLSVSIEGPSKAEIQCADKDDGTLNISYKPTEPGYYIVNLKFADHHVEGSPFTVKVTGEGSNRKREKIQRERDAVPVTEIGSKCKLTFKMPGITSFDLAARVTSPSNVTEDAEIQEVEDGLYSVHFIPKELGVHTVSVRYKDMHIPGSPFQFTVGPLHDFGSHLVKAGGSGLERGVVGLPCEFNVWTREAGGGSLAISVEGPSKAEIEFKDRKDGSCDVSYKVTEPGEYRVGLKFNDRHIPDSPFKVYISPDAGDAHKLEVQQFPEGNIQADAPYQFMVRKNGAKGELDAKIVAPSGTDDDCFIQAIDAEMYSIRFYPRENGIHAIHVKFNGVHIPGSPFRIKVGKDVADPAAVSASGSGLETVKTGHKADFIINTCNAGVGTLSVTIDGPSKVAMDCTEVEEGYKVRYTPLLPGDHYVSVKYNNMHIVGSPFRVSCEGDKLADVGAQETSTVVVDTVAKFSKGGKNAGIHMPTFKSDATQVTSKGMGLKKAFIGKQNTFTVNATDAGNNILYVGMYGPKGPCEEFTIKHTGRNNYNVSYSVRDRGQYILIVKWGDENIPGSPFQIDV
;
A
#
# COMPACT_ATOMS: atom_id res chain seq x y z
N MET A 1 26.26 1.98 5.85
CA MET A 1 25.93 0.63 6.34
C MET A 1 27.18 0.03 6.95
N LEU A 2 27.10 -0.66 8.08
CA LEU A 2 28.22 -1.41 8.64
C LEU A 2 27.70 -2.74 9.20
N SER A 3 28.27 -3.82 8.67
CA SER A 3 28.17 -5.20 9.14
C SER A 3 29.58 -5.79 9.29
N ASP A 4 29.83 -6.43 10.45
CA ASP A 4 30.81 -7.47 10.85
C ASP A 4 32.35 -7.23 10.65
N CYS A 5 33.31 -7.69 11.48
CA CYS A 5 33.36 -8.87 12.37
C CYS A 5 34.43 -8.76 13.52
N ALA A 6 34.43 -9.75 14.42
CA ALA A 6 34.92 -9.89 15.81
C ALA A 6 36.44 -9.86 16.17
N HIS A 7 36.80 -9.46 17.42
CA HIS A 7 37.27 -10.36 18.50
C HIS A 7 37.69 -9.67 19.85
N HIS A 8 37.21 -10.28 20.95
CA HIS A 8 37.71 -10.38 22.35
C HIS A 8 37.73 -9.20 23.37
N ASN A 9 37.06 -9.50 24.50
CA ASN A 9 37.21 -9.10 25.92
C ASN A 9 36.58 -7.80 26.50
N TYR A 10 35.48 -8.06 27.24
CA TYR A 10 34.94 -7.50 28.49
C TYR A 10 34.49 -6.02 28.65
N SER A 11 33.35 -5.93 29.36
CA SER A 11 32.51 -4.82 29.85
C SER A 11 31.66 -4.02 28.84
N HIS A 12 30.41 -3.74 29.24
CA HIS A 12 29.33 -3.20 28.42
C HIS A 12 29.73 -1.91 27.67
N ARG A 13 29.85 -1.99 26.34
CA ARG A 13 30.17 -0.85 25.45
C ARG A 13 28.97 -0.57 24.52
N GLN A 14 28.41 0.64 24.57
CA GLN A 14 27.58 1.15 23.47
C GLN A 14 28.49 1.84 22.45
N SER A 15 28.36 1.44 21.18
CA SER A 15 29.09 2.00 20.04
C SER A 15 28.07 2.64 19.09
N ILE A 16 28.15 3.95 18.87
CA ILE A 16 27.32 4.67 17.88
C ILE A 16 28.22 5.04 16.71
N THR A 17 27.95 4.57 15.50
CA THR A 17 28.80 4.82 14.33
C THR A 17 28.19 5.87 13.40
N ALA A 18 28.90 6.96 13.12
CA ALA A 18 28.49 8.10 12.29
C ALA A 18 29.47 8.33 11.12
N ILE A 19 29.01 8.62 9.91
CA ILE A 19 29.84 8.69 8.68
C ILE A 19 30.61 10.02 8.59
N LEU A 20 31.79 10.18 9.21
CA LEU A 20 32.57 11.43 9.20
C LEU A 20 34.08 11.16 9.47
N THR A 21 34.99 12.01 8.99
CA THR A 21 36.45 11.94 9.28
C THR A 21 36.80 12.52 10.67
N SER A 22 37.65 11.85 11.46
CA SER A 22 37.81 12.11 12.91
C SER A 22 38.28 13.50 13.35
N ASN A 23 38.93 14.28 12.49
CA ASN A 23 39.59 15.53 12.90
C ASN A 23 38.64 16.71 13.16
N PHE A 24 37.35 16.57 12.82
CA PHE A 24 36.37 17.66 12.86
C PHE A 24 35.13 17.37 13.71
N ILE A 25 35.10 16.24 14.41
CA ILE A 25 33.94 15.79 15.19
C ILE A 25 34.15 16.12 16.67
N ARG A 26 33.14 16.73 17.29
CA ARG A 26 33.08 16.94 18.74
C ARG A 26 31.80 16.32 19.27
N THR A 27 31.93 15.59 20.37
CA THR A 27 30.80 14.91 20.99
C THR A 27 30.73 15.24 22.47
N GLU A 28 29.52 15.42 22.97
CA GLU A 28 29.21 15.71 24.36
C GLU A 28 27.98 14.90 24.76
N VAL A 29 28.05 14.18 25.89
CA VAL A 29 26.89 13.50 26.46
C VAL A 29 26.42 14.27 27.66
N LYS A 30 25.21 14.81 27.59
CA LYS A 30 24.53 15.41 28.74
C LYS A 30 23.77 14.32 29.49
N MET A 31 24.12 14.12 30.74
CA MET A 31 23.50 13.16 31.64
C MET A 31 22.18 13.70 32.22
N PRO A 32 21.30 12.86 32.78
CA PRO A 32 20.04 13.25 33.41
C PRO A 32 20.20 14.32 34.49
N SER A 33 21.30 14.30 35.25
CA SER A 33 21.62 15.34 36.25
C SER A 33 21.98 16.71 35.65
N GLY A 34 22.12 16.81 34.33
CA GLY A 34 22.57 18.01 33.62
C GLY A 34 24.09 18.13 33.48
N LYS A 35 24.87 17.23 34.09
CA LYS A 35 26.33 17.16 33.89
C LYS A 35 26.67 16.71 32.47
N VAL A 36 27.79 17.18 31.94
CA VAL A 36 28.25 16.83 30.58
C VAL A 36 29.54 16.02 30.65
N ASP A 37 29.60 14.91 29.91
CA ASP A 37 30.77 14.07 29.74
C ASP A 37 31.22 14.01 28.27
N LYS A 38 32.48 13.68 28.02
CA LYS A 38 33.05 13.59 26.66
C LYS A 38 33.24 12.12 26.27
N PRO A 39 32.44 11.59 25.34
CA PRO A 39 32.61 10.22 24.88
C PRO A 39 33.85 10.09 23.98
N VAL A 40 34.38 8.88 23.87
CA VAL A 40 35.57 8.57 23.08
C VAL A 40 35.18 8.43 21.62
N ILE A 41 35.86 9.18 20.75
CA ILE A 41 35.66 9.16 19.31
C ILE A 41 36.74 8.26 18.69
N GLN A 42 36.33 7.25 17.92
CA GLN A 42 37.23 6.36 17.20
C GLN A 42 36.94 6.41 15.69
N ASP A 43 37.95 6.71 14.88
CA ASP A 43 37.85 6.62 13.42
C ASP A 43 37.92 5.14 12.97
N ASN A 44 36.92 4.70 12.22
CA ASN A 44 36.84 3.32 11.72
C ASN A 44 37.54 3.16 10.36
N ARG A 45 38.05 4.24 9.76
CA ARG A 45 38.81 4.26 8.49
C ARG A 45 38.05 3.71 7.26
N ASP A 46 36.73 3.69 7.35
CA ASP A 46 35.77 3.28 6.33
C ASP A 46 34.79 4.42 5.97
N GLY A 47 35.15 5.64 6.36
CA GLY A 47 34.29 6.83 6.25
C GLY A 47 33.38 7.02 7.45
N THR A 48 33.44 6.14 8.47
CA THR A 48 32.67 6.26 9.71
C THR A 48 33.53 6.43 10.96
N VAL A 49 32.90 6.95 12.00
CA VAL A 49 33.47 7.24 13.31
C VAL A 49 32.53 6.69 14.38
N SER A 50 33.06 5.87 15.28
CA SER A 50 32.34 5.35 16.42
C SER A 50 32.52 6.25 17.65
N VAL A 51 31.40 6.65 18.24
CA VAL A 51 31.31 7.32 19.53
C VAL A 51 31.05 6.27 20.60
N LYS A 52 31.96 6.17 21.57
CA LYS A 52 31.91 5.23 22.69
C LYS A 52 31.70 5.99 23.98
N TYR A 53 30.65 5.64 24.71
CA TYR A 53 30.30 6.25 25.99
C TYR A 53 30.03 5.16 27.03
N GLU A 54 30.55 5.36 28.23
CA GLU A 54 30.25 4.52 29.40
C GLU A 54 29.33 5.32 30.34
N PRO A 55 28.03 4.98 30.39
CA PRO A 55 27.08 5.72 31.20
C PRO A 55 27.36 5.60 32.69
N LYS A 56 27.25 6.73 33.40
CA LYS A 56 27.50 6.82 34.85
C LYS A 56 26.24 7.08 35.68
N GLU A 57 25.13 7.42 35.01
CA GLU A 57 23.86 7.77 35.65
C GLU A 57 22.72 6.96 35.01
N GLU A 58 21.64 6.76 35.77
CA GLU A 58 20.39 6.19 35.27
C GLU A 58 19.49 7.32 34.76
N GLY A 59 18.84 7.12 33.61
CA GLY A 59 17.93 8.09 33.00
C GLY A 59 18.26 8.46 31.55
N ILE A 60 17.55 9.45 31.02
CA ILE A 60 17.71 9.93 29.62
C ILE A 60 18.99 10.76 29.47
N HIS A 61 19.91 10.25 28.66
CA HIS A 61 21.12 10.94 28.23
C HIS A 61 20.91 11.56 26.86
N GLU A 62 21.52 12.73 26.63
CA GLU A 62 21.50 13.43 25.34
C GLU A 62 22.92 13.50 24.77
N LEU A 63 23.20 12.71 23.73
CA LEU A 63 24.44 12.79 22.98
C LEU A 63 24.32 13.86 21.90
N VAL A 64 25.06 14.94 22.09
CA VAL A 64 25.28 15.99 21.09
C VAL A 64 26.49 15.60 20.24
N VAL A 65 26.29 15.46 18.94
CA VAL A 65 27.36 15.24 17.97
C VAL A 65 27.45 16.46 17.06
N LYS A 66 28.62 17.08 17.01
CA LYS A 66 28.91 18.24 16.18
C LYS A 66 30.00 17.90 15.16
N TYR A 67 29.83 18.35 13.93
CA TYR A 67 30.82 18.29 12.87
C TYR A 67 31.14 19.72 12.42
N ASN A 68 32.42 20.10 12.43
CA ASN A 68 32.86 21.49 12.16
C ASN A 68 32.19 22.55 13.05
N GLY A 69 31.81 22.19 14.28
CA GLY A 69 31.18 23.09 15.25
C GLY A 69 29.65 23.11 15.21
N GLU A 70 29.02 22.53 14.18
CA GLU A 70 27.57 22.50 14.00
C GLU A 70 26.97 21.12 14.30
N PRO A 71 25.76 21.01 14.91
CA PRO A 71 25.12 19.73 15.18
C PRO A 71 24.80 18.94 13.91
N VAL A 72 25.08 17.63 13.91
CA VAL A 72 24.70 16.74 12.80
C VAL A 72 23.19 16.47 12.81
N GLN A 73 22.61 16.10 11.67
CA GLN A 73 21.18 15.78 11.59
C GLN A 73 20.80 14.65 12.57
N GLY A 74 19.77 14.90 13.39
CA GLY A 74 19.35 13.99 14.47
C GLY A 74 20.03 14.21 15.82
N SER A 75 21.07 15.05 15.89
CA SER A 75 21.65 15.51 17.16
C SER A 75 20.80 16.63 17.78
N PRO A 76 20.48 16.60 19.09
CA PRO A 76 20.95 15.60 20.07
C PRO A 76 20.23 14.25 19.98
N PHE A 77 21.02 13.18 20.01
CA PHE A 77 20.53 11.81 20.09
C PHE A 77 20.17 11.48 21.54
N LYS A 78 18.93 11.06 21.81
CA LYS A 78 18.50 10.70 23.16
C LYS A 78 18.54 9.18 23.34
N PHE A 79 19.16 8.71 24.42
CA PHE A 79 19.17 7.30 24.79
C PHE A 79 18.96 7.17 26.29
N HIS A 80 18.23 6.12 26.70
CA HIS A 80 17.86 5.90 28.09
C HIS A 80 18.76 4.82 28.71
N VAL A 81 19.27 5.07 29.91
CA VAL A 81 20.14 4.17 30.67
C VAL A 81 19.36 3.67 31.88
N ASP A 82 19.02 2.38 31.89
CA ASP A 82 17.98 1.85 32.77
C ASP A 82 18.45 1.27 34.11
N SER A 83 19.69 0.77 34.21
CA SER A 83 20.35 0.35 35.47
C SER A 83 21.74 -0.23 35.16
N ILE A 84 22.74 -0.01 36.00
CA ILE A 84 24.13 -0.49 35.79
C ILE A 84 24.33 -1.93 36.33
N THR A 85 23.31 -2.56 36.92
CA THR A 85 23.37 -3.96 37.37
C THR A 85 21.97 -4.59 37.48
N SER A 86 21.64 -5.62 36.67
CA SER A 86 20.75 -6.76 37.03
C SER A 86 20.29 -7.58 35.80
N GLY A 87 20.63 -8.89 35.77
CA GLY A 87 19.82 -10.07 35.42
C GLY A 87 18.84 -10.17 34.22
N TYR A 88 18.63 -9.15 33.38
CA TYR A 88 17.60 -9.18 32.32
C TYR A 88 18.17 -9.51 30.93
N VAL A 89 17.41 -10.31 30.15
CA VAL A 89 17.72 -10.58 28.73
C VAL A 89 17.52 -9.31 27.92
N THR A 90 18.53 -8.91 27.16
CA THR A 90 18.54 -7.68 26.35
C THR A 90 18.96 -7.97 24.91
N ALA A 91 18.47 -7.19 23.95
CA ALA A 91 18.88 -7.29 22.55
C ALA A 91 19.39 -5.92 22.06
N TYR A 92 20.46 -5.94 21.26
CA TYR A 92 21.10 -4.74 20.72
C TYR A 92 21.75 -5.04 19.37
N GLY A 93 21.74 -4.06 18.46
CA GLY A 93 22.37 -4.17 17.14
C GLY A 93 21.58 -3.45 16.04
N PRO A 94 22.22 -3.15 14.90
CA PRO A 94 21.62 -2.34 13.83
C PRO A 94 20.36 -2.96 13.24
N GLY A 95 20.32 -4.30 13.11
CA GLY A 95 19.17 -5.05 12.59
C GLY A 95 17.89 -4.94 13.42
N LEU A 96 17.93 -4.35 14.62
CA LEU A 96 16.75 -4.01 15.42
C LEU A 96 16.13 -2.64 15.07
N THR A 97 16.82 -1.84 14.24
CA THR A 97 16.45 -0.43 13.98
C THR A 97 16.45 -0.05 12.50
N HIS A 98 17.30 -0.66 11.67
CA HIS A 98 17.36 -0.38 10.23
C HIS A 98 17.97 -1.53 9.43
N GLY A 99 17.71 -1.54 8.12
CA GLY A 99 18.26 -2.52 7.18
C GLY A 99 18.12 -2.06 5.72
N VAL A 100 18.61 -2.87 4.78
CA VAL A 100 18.47 -2.62 3.34
C VAL A 100 17.97 -3.88 2.64
N THR A 101 17.06 -3.69 1.70
CA THR A 101 16.50 -4.78 0.90
C THR A 101 17.61 -5.54 0.18
N GLY A 102 17.69 -6.86 0.43
CA GLY A 102 18.70 -7.75 -0.13
C GLY A 102 19.99 -7.86 0.70
N GLU A 103 20.11 -7.16 1.83
CA GLU A 103 21.27 -7.25 2.74
C GLU A 103 20.92 -7.87 4.10
N PRO A 104 21.80 -8.70 4.69
CA PRO A 104 21.53 -9.30 5.99
C PRO A 104 21.51 -8.28 7.14
N CYS A 105 20.45 -8.32 7.95
CA CYS A 105 20.26 -7.48 9.13
C CYS A 105 20.70 -8.22 10.40
N ASN A 106 21.75 -7.72 11.07
CA ASN A 106 22.38 -8.40 12.22
C ASN A 106 22.09 -7.70 13.56
N PHE A 107 21.90 -8.49 14.62
CA PHE A 107 21.88 -8.02 16.02
C PHE A 107 22.25 -9.14 17.01
N THR A 108 22.41 -8.79 18.28
CA THR A 108 22.84 -9.72 19.34
C THR A 108 21.87 -9.70 20.51
N ILE A 109 21.56 -10.87 21.07
CA ILE A 109 20.78 -11.05 22.30
C ILE A 109 21.73 -11.50 23.40
N SER A 110 21.75 -10.81 24.54
CA SER A 110 22.50 -11.19 25.73
C SER A 110 21.59 -11.82 26.76
N THR A 111 21.86 -13.08 27.11
CA THR A 111 21.16 -13.84 28.16
C THR A 111 22.01 -14.02 29.43
N LYS A 112 23.16 -13.33 29.51
CA LYS A 112 24.09 -13.36 30.66
C LYS A 112 23.36 -13.03 31.97
N GLY A 113 23.26 -14.03 32.86
CA GLY A 113 22.62 -13.89 34.17
C GLY A 113 21.12 -14.17 34.21
N ALA A 114 20.50 -14.59 33.10
CA ALA A 114 19.09 -14.97 33.05
C ALA A 114 18.87 -16.44 33.47
N SER A 115 17.71 -16.74 34.03
CA SER A 115 17.29 -18.12 34.37
C SER A 115 17.11 -18.98 33.12
N ALA A 116 17.18 -20.31 33.22
CA ALA A 116 16.97 -21.18 32.06
C ALA A 116 15.50 -21.12 31.58
N ALA A 117 15.25 -20.41 30.47
CA ALA A 117 13.95 -20.32 29.80
C ALA A 117 14.12 -20.24 28.27
N GLY A 118 13.07 -20.58 27.52
CA GLY A 118 13.11 -20.62 26.06
C GLY A 118 13.15 -19.22 25.43
N LEU A 119 14.03 -19.02 24.46
CA LEU A 119 14.12 -17.82 23.62
C LEU A 119 13.34 -18.06 22.33
N THR A 120 12.34 -17.22 22.01
CA THR A 120 11.56 -17.32 20.77
C THR A 120 11.60 -16.00 20.00
N MET A 121 11.59 -16.11 18.67
CA MET A 121 11.78 -14.96 17.78
C MET A 121 10.86 -15.00 16.57
N ALA A 122 10.40 -13.81 16.15
CA ALA A 122 9.66 -13.62 14.91
C ALA A 122 10.04 -12.27 14.28
N VAL A 123 10.11 -12.22 12.95
CA VAL A 123 10.31 -11.00 12.18
C VAL A 123 9.16 -10.89 11.19
N GLU A 124 8.36 -9.84 11.34
CA GLU A 124 7.17 -9.57 10.52
C GLU A 124 7.37 -8.28 9.73
N GLY A 125 7.17 -8.29 8.42
CA GLY A 125 7.37 -7.10 7.59
C GLY A 125 6.96 -7.31 6.13
N PRO A 126 7.27 -6.33 5.25
CA PRO A 126 6.90 -6.32 3.83
C PRO A 126 7.31 -7.54 3.01
N SER A 127 8.29 -8.31 3.48
CA SER A 127 8.64 -9.62 2.92
C SER A 127 8.70 -10.68 4.03
N LYS A 128 8.48 -11.93 3.65
CA LYS A 128 8.93 -13.07 4.49
C LYS A 128 10.47 -13.04 4.54
N VAL A 129 11.02 -13.37 5.71
CA VAL A 129 12.47 -13.38 5.94
C VAL A 129 12.88 -14.69 6.61
N ASP A 130 14.05 -15.19 6.23
CA ASP A 130 14.70 -16.29 6.94
C ASP A 130 15.46 -15.71 8.13
N ILE A 131 15.33 -16.35 9.31
CA ILE A 131 16.01 -15.94 10.55
C ILE A 131 17.06 -17.00 10.89
N ASN A 132 18.32 -16.59 10.91
CA ASN A 132 19.45 -17.40 11.34
C ASN A 132 19.90 -16.97 12.73
N TYR A 133 20.22 -17.93 13.60
CA TYR A 133 20.80 -17.66 14.91
C TYR A 133 22.05 -18.50 15.13
N HIS A 134 23.01 -17.93 15.85
CA HIS A 134 24.25 -18.57 16.25
C HIS A 134 24.49 -18.33 17.74
N ASP A 135 24.53 -19.41 18.52
CA ASP A 135 24.91 -19.33 19.94
C ASP A 135 26.43 -19.17 20.05
N ASN A 136 26.86 -18.03 20.60
CA ASN A 136 28.28 -17.69 20.72
C ASN A 136 28.96 -18.44 21.88
N LYS A 137 28.22 -19.25 22.66
CA LYS A 137 28.71 -20.03 23.82
C LYS A 137 29.34 -19.19 24.94
N ASP A 138 29.10 -17.89 24.93
CA ASP A 138 29.57 -16.97 25.95
C ASP A 138 28.41 -16.35 26.76
N GLY A 139 27.18 -16.79 26.53
CA GLY A 139 25.94 -16.19 27.08
C GLY A 139 25.31 -15.13 26.18
N THR A 140 25.72 -15.05 24.91
CA THR A 140 25.07 -14.23 23.87
C THR A 140 24.70 -15.06 22.63
N VAL A 141 23.68 -14.61 21.90
CA VAL A 141 23.21 -15.21 20.65
C VAL A 141 23.26 -14.15 19.54
N SER A 142 23.99 -14.43 18.46
CA SER A 142 24.01 -13.60 17.26
C SER A 142 22.84 -13.97 16.36
N VAL A 143 22.09 -12.99 15.87
CA VAL A 143 20.88 -13.16 15.08
C VAL A 143 21.00 -12.37 13.78
N GLN A 144 20.58 -13.00 12.68
CA GLN A 144 20.55 -12.42 11.35
C GLN A 144 19.21 -12.69 10.66
N TYR A 145 18.66 -11.72 9.94
CA TYR A 145 17.53 -11.95 9.02
C TYR A 145 17.70 -11.18 7.71
N LEU A 146 17.12 -11.68 6.61
CA LEU A 146 17.30 -11.11 5.27
C LEU A 146 15.98 -10.55 4.68
N PRO A 147 15.76 -9.22 4.69
CA PRO A 147 14.59 -8.60 4.08
C PRO A 147 14.72 -8.48 2.55
N THR A 148 13.69 -8.86 1.80
CA THR A 148 13.66 -8.80 0.32
C THR A 148 12.70 -7.75 -0.23
N ALA A 149 12.05 -6.97 0.64
CA ALA A 149 11.27 -5.80 0.27
C ALA A 149 11.57 -4.63 1.23
N PRO A 150 11.37 -3.37 0.81
CA PRO A 150 11.48 -2.22 1.71
C PRO A 150 10.24 -2.01 2.55
N GLY A 151 10.44 -1.39 3.71
CA GLY A 151 9.41 -0.98 4.64
C GLY A 151 9.82 -1.31 6.08
N GLU A 152 8.85 -1.27 6.99
CA GLU A 152 9.10 -1.45 8.42
C GLU A 152 8.97 -2.93 8.80
N TYR A 153 10.02 -3.48 9.42
CA TYR A 153 10.06 -4.85 9.93
C TYR A 153 9.98 -4.83 11.46
N HIS A 154 9.06 -5.61 12.02
CA HIS A 154 8.89 -5.78 13.46
C HIS A 154 9.61 -7.05 13.94
N ILE A 155 10.61 -6.87 14.81
CA ILE A 155 11.41 -7.95 15.38
C ILE A 155 10.92 -8.23 16.80
N SER A 156 10.17 -9.31 16.94
CA SER A 156 9.72 -9.83 18.23
C SER A 156 10.77 -10.77 18.81
N VAL A 157 11.37 -10.38 19.92
CA VAL A 157 12.20 -11.24 20.78
C VAL A 157 11.46 -11.53 22.07
N ARG A 158 11.29 -12.80 22.42
CA ARG A 158 10.63 -13.26 23.66
C ARG A 158 11.52 -14.21 24.44
N PHE A 159 11.45 -14.14 25.75
CA PHE A 159 12.16 -15.01 26.68
C PHE A 159 11.17 -15.55 27.73
N GLY A 160 11.03 -16.86 27.84
CA GLY A 160 10.00 -17.50 28.68
C GLY A 160 8.59 -17.07 28.30
N ASP A 161 8.30 -17.04 26.99
CA ASP A 161 7.04 -16.62 26.37
C ASP A 161 6.60 -15.16 26.63
N LYS A 162 7.48 -14.32 27.18
CA LYS A 162 7.24 -12.88 27.38
C LYS A 162 8.19 -12.04 26.54
N HIS A 163 7.71 -10.91 25.99
CA HIS A 163 8.57 -9.97 25.28
C HIS A 163 9.69 -9.44 26.19
N ILE A 164 10.92 -9.42 25.68
CA ILE A 164 12.02 -8.71 26.35
C ILE A 164 11.81 -7.20 26.23
N LYS A 165 12.45 -6.40 27.08
CA LYS A 165 12.26 -4.94 27.07
C LYS A 165 12.72 -4.33 25.74
N GLY A 166 11.80 -3.62 25.06
CA GLY A 166 12.01 -3.05 23.72
C GLY A 166 11.46 -3.90 22.56
N SER A 167 11.05 -5.14 22.83
CA SER A 167 10.40 -6.02 21.86
C SER A 167 8.87 -5.79 21.84
N PRO A 168 8.22 -5.70 20.67
CA PRO A 168 8.82 -5.80 19.34
C PRO A 168 9.64 -4.55 18.97
N TYR A 169 10.84 -4.77 18.43
CA TYR A 169 11.68 -3.72 17.86
C TYR A 169 11.20 -3.38 16.45
N MET A 170 11.42 -2.15 15.98
CA MET A 170 11.03 -1.72 14.63
C MET A 170 12.28 -1.37 13.83
N ALA A 171 12.57 -2.16 12.80
CA ALA A 171 13.65 -1.90 11.86
C ALA A 171 13.13 -1.32 10.56
N LYS A 172 13.61 -0.15 10.17
CA LYS A 172 13.27 0.47 8.89
C LYS A 172 14.19 -0.05 7.79
N VAL A 173 13.64 -0.86 6.89
CA VAL A 173 14.36 -1.41 5.74
C VAL A 173 14.11 -0.54 4.52
N THR A 174 15.17 -0.07 3.87
CA THR A 174 15.06 0.82 2.71
C THR A 174 15.29 0.09 1.39
N GLY A 175 14.63 0.58 0.32
CA GLY A 175 14.39 -0.14 -0.94
C GLY A 175 15.47 -0.06 -1.98
N GLU A 176 16.72 0.13 -1.58
CA GLU A 176 17.85 0.21 -2.51
C GLU A 176 18.36 -1.18 -2.96
N GLY A 177 17.49 -2.20 -2.97
CA GLY A 177 17.81 -3.54 -3.45
C GLY A 177 17.66 -3.65 -4.97
N ARG A 178 18.76 -3.44 -5.69
CA ARG A 178 18.97 -3.83 -7.11
C ARG A 178 17.94 -3.32 -8.14
N LYS A 179 18.06 -2.04 -8.50
CA LYS A 179 18.15 -1.51 -9.89
C LYS A 179 17.83 -0.01 -9.91
N ARG A 180 18.86 0.85 -10.02
CA ARG A 180 18.74 2.22 -10.57
C ARG A 180 20.01 2.59 -11.32
N ASN A 181 19.84 3.37 -12.39
CA ASN A 181 20.82 4.05 -13.25
C ASN A 181 22.29 3.88 -12.84
N GLN A 182 22.81 2.65 -12.99
CA GLN A 182 24.23 2.42 -12.91
C GLN A 182 24.81 2.74 -14.27
N ILE A 183 25.65 3.76 -14.33
CA ILE A 183 26.51 3.95 -15.49
C ILE A 183 27.65 2.96 -15.29
N SER A 184 27.64 1.87 -16.06
CA SER A 184 28.74 0.91 -16.08
C SER A 184 29.94 1.56 -16.75
N VAL A 185 30.98 1.84 -15.98
CA VAL A 185 32.27 2.33 -16.49
C VAL A 185 33.31 1.21 -16.32
N GLY A 186 33.74 0.60 -17.43
CA GLY A 186 34.72 -0.48 -17.44
C GLY A 186 34.77 -1.32 -18.73
N SER A 187 35.91 -1.97 -18.99
CA SER A 187 36.25 -2.57 -20.30
C SER A 187 35.46 -3.85 -20.62
N CYS A 188 35.14 -4.01 -21.90
CA CYS A 188 34.52 -5.22 -22.45
C CYS A 188 35.57 -6.36 -22.54
N SER A 189 35.26 -7.55 -22.00
CA SER A 189 36.03 -8.74 -22.36
C SER A 189 35.54 -9.23 -23.73
N GLU A 190 36.43 -9.23 -24.72
CA GLU A 190 36.10 -9.68 -26.08
C GLU A 190 36.03 -11.20 -26.13
N VAL A 191 34.91 -11.72 -26.65
CA VAL A 191 34.74 -13.15 -26.92
C VAL A 191 34.55 -13.29 -28.41
N THR A 192 35.53 -13.89 -29.09
CA THR A 192 35.41 -14.10 -30.53
C THR A 192 34.52 -15.30 -30.79
N MET A 193 33.39 -15.06 -31.41
CA MET A 193 32.45 -16.10 -31.83
C MET A 193 32.83 -16.62 -33.22
N PRO A 194 32.77 -17.94 -33.50
CA PRO A 194 32.96 -18.44 -34.85
C PRO A 194 31.70 -18.16 -35.70
N GLY A 195 31.83 -17.30 -36.72
CA GLY A 195 30.80 -17.06 -37.75
C GLY A 195 30.31 -15.61 -37.85
N VAL A 196 29.57 -15.31 -38.92
CA VAL A 196 28.88 -14.01 -39.11
C VAL A 196 27.58 -14.03 -38.30
N ILE A 197 27.43 -13.11 -37.34
CA ILE A 197 26.25 -13.04 -36.46
C ILE A 197 25.32 -11.92 -36.92
N THR A 198 24.04 -12.23 -37.09
CA THR A 198 22.98 -11.26 -37.42
C THR A 198 22.38 -10.63 -36.16
N ASP A 199 21.70 -9.48 -36.27
CA ASP A 199 21.05 -8.83 -35.10
C ASP A 199 19.93 -9.69 -34.50
N ASP A 200 19.30 -10.57 -35.30
CA ASP A 200 18.30 -11.53 -34.84
C ASP A 200 18.93 -12.68 -34.02
N ASP A 201 20.14 -13.11 -34.38
CA ASP A 201 20.90 -14.09 -33.60
C ASP A 201 21.32 -13.51 -32.23
N LEU A 202 21.65 -12.22 -32.16
CA LEU A 202 22.05 -11.52 -30.94
C LEU A 202 20.90 -11.45 -29.91
N ARG A 203 19.66 -11.30 -30.37
CA ARG A 203 18.44 -11.30 -29.53
C ARG A 203 18.04 -12.68 -29.02
N ALA A 204 18.54 -13.75 -29.64
CA ALA A 204 18.23 -15.14 -29.29
C ALA A 204 19.25 -15.78 -28.32
N LEU A 205 20.27 -15.02 -27.90
CA LEU A 205 21.34 -15.45 -27.00
C LEU A 205 21.10 -14.95 -25.57
N ASN A 206 21.24 -15.85 -24.60
CA ASN A 206 21.23 -15.53 -23.17
C ASN A 206 22.64 -15.72 -22.62
N ALA A 207 23.19 -14.71 -21.96
CA ALA A 207 24.51 -14.79 -21.31
C ALA A 207 24.37 -14.67 -19.79
N SER A 208 25.12 -15.49 -19.05
CA SER A 208 25.29 -15.40 -17.60
C SER A 208 26.76 -15.56 -17.23
N ILE A 209 27.17 -14.97 -16.12
CA ILE A 209 28.48 -15.15 -15.52
C ILE A 209 28.30 -15.72 -14.12
N GLN A 210 29.08 -16.73 -13.79
CA GLN A 210 29.16 -17.31 -12.47
C GLN A 210 30.47 -16.88 -11.80
N ALA A 211 30.38 -16.24 -10.65
CA ALA A 211 31.53 -15.85 -9.83
C ALA A 211 32.19 -17.07 -9.16
N PRO A 212 33.45 -16.96 -8.67
CA PRO A 212 34.10 -18.01 -7.89
C PRO A 212 33.28 -18.49 -6.68
N SER A 213 32.48 -17.61 -6.07
CA SER A 213 31.53 -17.94 -4.99
C SER A 213 30.36 -18.83 -5.43
N GLY A 214 30.16 -19.04 -6.72
CA GLY A 214 29.04 -19.76 -7.30
C GLY A 214 27.82 -18.88 -7.65
N LEU A 215 27.87 -17.58 -7.33
CA LEU A 215 26.81 -16.61 -7.67
C LEU A 215 26.71 -16.43 -9.18
N GLU A 216 25.53 -16.71 -9.77
CA GLU A 216 25.27 -16.54 -11.20
C GLU A 216 24.49 -15.24 -11.47
N GLU A 217 25.01 -14.38 -12.34
CA GLU A 217 24.40 -13.11 -12.73
C GLU A 217 24.21 -13.03 -14.26
N PRO A 218 23.08 -12.50 -14.76
CA PRO A 218 22.88 -12.29 -16.19
C PRO A 218 23.85 -11.23 -16.72
N CYS A 219 24.40 -11.45 -17.91
CA CYS A 219 25.34 -10.54 -18.57
C CYS A 219 24.74 -9.93 -19.83
N PHE A 220 25.16 -8.71 -20.15
CA PHE A 220 24.75 -8.04 -21.39
C PHE A 220 25.73 -8.36 -22.53
N LEU A 221 25.16 -8.76 -23.67
CA LEU A 221 25.89 -8.93 -24.93
C LEU A 221 25.89 -7.59 -25.68
N LYS A 222 27.07 -7.10 -26.06
CA LYS A 222 27.23 -5.85 -26.82
C LYS A 222 27.93 -6.13 -28.14
N ARG A 223 27.45 -5.54 -29.24
CA ARG A 223 28.13 -5.59 -30.53
C ARG A 223 29.31 -4.63 -30.53
N MET A 224 30.51 -5.13 -30.80
CA MET A 224 31.74 -4.34 -30.81
C MET A 224 32.00 -3.73 -32.20
N PRO A 225 32.80 -2.65 -32.30
CA PRO A 225 33.16 -2.03 -33.59
C PRO A 225 33.85 -2.99 -34.58
N THR A 226 34.47 -4.06 -34.07
CA THR A 226 35.11 -5.15 -34.83
C THR A 226 34.12 -6.18 -35.38
N ASN A 227 32.81 -5.97 -35.20
CA ASN A 227 31.72 -6.89 -35.56
C ASN A 227 31.67 -8.20 -34.74
N ASN A 228 32.49 -8.31 -33.69
CA ASN A 228 32.44 -9.39 -32.68
C ASN A 228 31.42 -9.05 -31.56
N ILE A 229 31.01 -10.06 -30.78
CA ILE A 229 30.18 -9.86 -29.57
C ILE A 229 31.10 -9.75 -28.35
N GLY A 230 31.03 -8.62 -27.66
CA GLY A 230 31.64 -8.42 -26.35
C GLY A 230 30.65 -8.77 -25.24
N ILE A 231 31.18 -9.27 -24.12
CA ILE A 231 30.40 -9.44 -22.89
C ILE A 231 30.83 -8.36 -21.92
N SER A 232 29.84 -7.59 -21.44
CA SER A 232 30.05 -6.56 -20.44
C SER A 232 29.53 -7.05 -19.10
N PHE A 233 30.41 -7.08 -18.10
CA PHE A 233 30.06 -7.38 -16.72
C PHE A 233 30.93 -6.55 -15.78
N THR A 234 30.44 -6.30 -14.57
CA THR A 234 31.19 -5.60 -13.52
C THR A 234 31.71 -6.64 -12.53
N PRO A 235 33.02 -6.98 -12.54
CA PRO A 235 33.57 -7.95 -11.61
C PRO A 235 33.44 -7.49 -10.15
N ARG A 236 32.87 -8.34 -9.30
CA ARG A 236 32.71 -8.11 -7.85
C ARG A 236 33.69 -8.93 -7.01
N GLU A 237 34.24 -9.99 -7.58
CA GLU A 237 35.13 -10.94 -6.90
C GLU A 237 36.43 -11.09 -7.69
N ILE A 238 37.52 -11.43 -6.98
CA ILE A 238 38.80 -11.79 -7.60
C ILE A 238 38.75 -13.29 -7.90
N GLY A 239 39.21 -13.69 -9.08
CA GLY A 239 39.35 -15.10 -9.43
C GLY A 239 38.67 -15.49 -10.72
N GLU A 240 38.54 -16.80 -10.92
CA GLU A 240 38.06 -17.40 -12.15
C GLU A 240 36.53 -17.39 -12.22
N HIS A 241 35.98 -16.57 -13.12
CA HIS A 241 34.56 -16.50 -13.40
C HIS A 241 34.23 -17.40 -14.60
N MET A 242 33.09 -18.07 -14.57
CA MET A 242 32.63 -18.91 -15.66
C MET A 242 31.49 -18.22 -16.42
N VAL A 243 31.72 -17.93 -17.70
CA VAL A 243 30.74 -17.28 -18.56
C VAL A 243 30.02 -18.31 -19.43
N SER A 244 28.70 -18.32 -19.32
CA SER A 244 27.78 -19.18 -20.05
C SER A 244 26.98 -18.35 -21.06
N VAL A 245 27.09 -18.69 -22.34
CA VAL A 245 26.29 -18.10 -23.41
C VAL A 245 25.48 -19.23 -24.04
N LYS A 246 24.17 -19.08 -24.09
CA LYS A 246 23.22 -20.12 -24.52
C LYS A 246 22.28 -19.58 -25.58
N ARG A 247 22.06 -20.37 -26.64
CA ARG A 247 20.99 -20.16 -27.64
C ARG A 247 19.90 -21.20 -27.40
N MET A 248 18.67 -20.78 -27.15
CA MET A 248 17.54 -21.70 -26.86
C MET A 248 17.87 -22.76 -25.77
N GLY A 249 18.60 -22.34 -24.73
CA GLY A 249 18.99 -23.20 -23.61
C GLY A 249 20.24 -24.08 -23.82
N LYS A 250 20.82 -24.13 -25.03
CA LYS A 250 22.06 -24.88 -25.31
C LYS A 250 23.27 -23.95 -25.42
N HIS A 251 24.42 -24.37 -24.88
CA HIS A 251 25.66 -23.62 -25.02
C HIS A 251 26.05 -23.48 -26.49
N ILE A 252 26.49 -22.28 -26.85
CA ILE A 252 27.13 -22.02 -28.14
C ILE A 252 28.56 -22.61 -28.18
N PRO A 253 29.18 -22.75 -29.36
CA PRO A 253 30.59 -23.12 -29.46
C PRO A 253 31.47 -22.19 -28.61
N ASN A 254 32.47 -22.76 -27.93
CA ASN A 254 33.34 -22.07 -26.97
C ASN A 254 32.68 -21.61 -25.66
N SER A 255 31.42 -22.00 -25.38
CA SER A 255 30.78 -21.80 -24.07
C SER A 255 30.55 -23.13 -23.34
N PRO A 256 30.66 -23.18 -22.00
CA PRO A 256 31.15 -22.12 -21.11
C PRO A 256 32.66 -21.88 -21.25
N PHE A 257 33.11 -20.66 -20.97
CA PHE A 257 34.53 -20.31 -20.92
C PHE A 257 34.85 -19.52 -19.65
N LYS A 258 36.14 -19.43 -19.32
CA LYS A 258 36.64 -18.87 -18.06
C LYS A 258 37.24 -17.49 -18.29
N VAL A 259 36.93 -16.54 -17.41
CA VAL A 259 37.51 -15.20 -17.37
C VAL A 259 38.16 -15.01 -16.00
N THR A 260 39.46 -14.77 -15.97
CA THR A 260 40.19 -14.51 -14.71
C THR A 260 40.17 -13.01 -14.41
N VAL A 261 39.52 -12.64 -13.32
CA VAL A 261 39.50 -11.26 -12.82
C VAL A 261 40.65 -11.08 -11.84
N MET A 262 41.52 -10.10 -12.11
CA MET A 262 42.64 -9.74 -11.25
C MET A 262 42.24 -8.68 -10.21
N GLU A 263 42.98 -8.59 -9.10
CA GLU A 263 42.74 -7.62 -8.02
C GLU A 263 42.64 -6.16 -8.50
N ARG A 264 43.41 -5.79 -9.53
CA ARG A 264 43.41 -4.45 -10.13
C ARG A 264 42.15 -4.13 -10.97
N GLU A 265 41.33 -5.12 -11.28
CA GLU A 265 40.16 -5.01 -12.15
C GLU A 265 38.86 -4.89 -11.34
N VAL A 266 38.90 -5.20 -10.05
CA VAL A 266 37.77 -4.99 -9.12
C VAL A 266 37.68 -3.52 -8.75
N GLY A 267 36.47 -2.96 -8.79
CA GLY A 267 36.22 -1.55 -8.51
C GLY A 267 36.60 -1.14 -7.09
N ASP A 268 37.39 -0.08 -6.97
CA ASP A 268 37.85 0.55 -5.73
C ASP A 268 37.40 2.01 -5.66
N ALA A 269 36.34 2.27 -4.90
CA ALA A 269 35.77 3.61 -4.74
C ALA A 269 36.75 4.63 -4.15
N LYS A 270 37.80 4.20 -3.44
CA LYS A 270 38.81 5.09 -2.84
C LYS A 270 39.73 5.72 -3.89
N LYS A 271 39.76 5.16 -5.10
CA LYS A 271 40.58 5.68 -6.21
C LYS A 271 39.79 6.58 -7.15
N VAL A 272 38.48 6.73 -6.94
CA VAL A 272 37.64 7.69 -7.67
C VAL A 272 37.92 9.10 -7.13
N LYS A 273 38.23 10.03 -8.04
CA LYS A 273 38.44 11.44 -7.67
C LYS A 273 37.24 12.28 -8.07
N VAL A 274 36.78 13.12 -7.18
CA VAL A 274 35.62 14.00 -7.43
C VAL A 274 36.02 15.46 -7.27
N SER A 275 35.51 16.32 -8.15
CA SER A 275 35.78 17.75 -8.09
C SER A 275 34.67 18.57 -8.73
N GLY A 276 34.38 19.76 -8.21
CA GLY A 276 33.37 20.64 -8.78
C GLY A 276 32.61 21.40 -7.71
N VAL A 277 32.16 22.60 -8.07
CA VAL A 277 31.44 23.50 -7.15
C VAL A 277 30.08 22.92 -6.74
N GLY A 278 29.45 22.11 -7.61
CA GLY A 278 28.17 21.45 -7.35
C GLY A 278 28.20 20.41 -6.22
N LEU A 279 29.37 20.07 -5.64
CA LEU A 279 29.46 19.23 -4.44
C LEU A 279 29.59 20.03 -3.14
N LYS A 280 29.63 21.38 -3.22
CA LYS A 280 29.79 22.28 -2.06
C LYS A 280 28.62 23.25 -1.92
N GLU A 281 28.27 23.90 -3.02
CA GLU A 281 27.20 24.90 -3.08
C GLU A 281 26.44 24.80 -4.40
N GLY A 282 25.19 25.24 -4.40
CA GLY A 282 24.36 25.24 -5.59
C GLY A 282 23.34 26.38 -5.63
N LYS A 283 22.70 26.52 -6.78
CA LYS A 283 21.63 27.49 -7.02
C LYS A 283 20.34 26.82 -7.49
N THR A 284 19.21 27.30 -7.00
CA THR A 284 17.90 26.89 -7.51
C THR A 284 17.76 27.27 -8.98
N HIS A 285 17.07 26.43 -9.75
CA HIS A 285 16.79 26.62 -11.18
C HIS A 285 18.03 26.73 -12.10
N ALA A 286 19.23 26.39 -11.62
CA ALA A 286 20.46 26.38 -12.40
C ALA A 286 21.11 24.98 -12.38
N GLU A 287 21.92 24.68 -13.40
CA GLU A 287 22.73 23.46 -13.45
C GLU A 287 23.87 23.54 -12.43
N ASN A 288 23.90 22.62 -11.49
CA ASN A 288 24.95 22.48 -10.50
C ASN A 288 25.83 21.31 -10.90
N ILE A 289 27.08 21.59 -11.27
CA ILE A 289 27.93 20.64 -12.00
C ILE A 289 29.10 20.18 -11.14
N PHE A 290 29.42 18.89 -11.22
CA PHE A 290 30.65 18.30 -10.71
C PHE A 290 31.17 17.19 -11.63
N SER A 291 32.46 16.86 -11.47
CA SER A 291 33.19 15.90 -12.29
C SER A 291 33.68 14.73 -11.44
N VAL A 292 33.64 13.53 -12.01
CA VAL A 292 34.06 12.28 -11.38
C VAL A 292 35.08 11.59 -12.30
N ASP A 293 36.27 11.32 -11.78
CA ASP A 293 37.37 10.64 -12.48
C ASP A 293 37.51 9.22 -11.94
N THR A 294 37.23 8.22 -12.77
CA THR A 294 37.26 6.79 -12.43
C THR A 294 38.46 6.05 -13.03
N ARG A 295 39.39 6.74 -13.71
CA ARG A 295 40.47 6.11 -14.50
C ARG A 295 41.34 5.12 -13.74
N ASN A 296 41.53 5.33 -12.44
CA ASN A 296 42.35 4.47 -11.59
C ASN A 296 41.53 3.59 -10.66
N ALA A 297 40.20 3.61 -10.77
CA ALA A 297 39.30 2.97 -9.81
C ALA A 297 38.96 1.52 -10.16
N GLY A 298 39.47 0.94 -11.24
CA GLY A 298 39.07 -0.41 -11.67
C GLY A 298 37.66 -0.40 -12.29
N TYR A 299 37.00 -1.57 -12.37
CA TYR A 299 35.68 -1.69 -12.99
C TYR A 299 34.56 -1.62 -11.95
N GLY A 300 33.62 -0.70 -12.14
CA GLY A 300 32.56 -0.44 -11.17
C GLY A 300 31.42 0.37 -11.76
N GLY A 301 30.19 0.11 -11.31
CA GLY A 301 29.06 0.98 -11.64
C GLY A 301 29.14 2.28 -10.84
N LEU A 302 28.96 3.42 -11.50
CA LEU A 302 28.77 4.70 -10.81
C LEU A 302 27.27 4.92 -10.55
N SER A 303 26.93 5.24 -9.30
CA SER A 303 25.58 5.53 -8.84
C SER A 303 25.54 6.91 -8.20
N VAL A 304 24.57 7.74 -8.62
CA VAL A 304 24.36 9.10 -8.13
C VAL A 304 22.92 9.22 -7.66
N SER A 305 22.70 9.68 -6.43
CA SER A 305 21.38 10.09 -5.96
C SER A 305 21.46 11.44 -5.25
N ILE A 306 20.39 12.22 -5.36
CA ILE A 306 20.29 13.54 -4.75
C ILE A 306 19.00 13.61 -3.97
N GLU A 307 19.12 13.88 -2.68
CA GLU A 307 18.00 13.97 -1.75
C GLU A 307 17.95 15.37 -1.16
N GLY A 308 16.77 15.99 -1.10
CA GLY A 308 16.63 17.33 -0.56
C GLY A 308 15.20 17.86 -0.62
N PRO A 309 15.00 19.16 -0.37
CA PRO A 309 13.69 19.83 -0.33
C PRO A 309 12.85 19.70 -1.61
N SER A 310 13.48 19.47 -2.76
CA SER A 310 12.81 19.15 -4.03
C SER A 310 13.48 17.97 -4.72
N LYS A 311 12.76 17.32 -5.64
CA LYS A 311 13.37 16.34 -6.54
C LYS A 311 14.29 17.09 -7.53
N ALA A 312 15.57 16.72 -7.56
CA ALA A 312 16.52 17.27 -8.53
C ALA A 312 16.61 16.35 -9.76
N GLU A 313 16.52 16.92 -10.96
CA GLU A 313 16.85 16.21 -12.19
C GLU A 313 18.36 16.05 -12.26
N ILE A 314 18.85 14.85 -12.63
CA ILE A 314 20.28 14.51 -12.70
C ILE A 314 20.61 14.16 -14.14
N GLN A 315 21.65 14.78 -14.68
CA GLN A 315 22.20 14.45 -16.00
C GLN A 315 23.66 14.00 -15.84
N CYS A 316 24.08 13.06 -16.68
CA CYS A 316 25.46 12.59 -16.72
C CYS A 316 25.96 12.56 -18.16
N ALA A 317 27.14 13.11 -18.40
CA ALA A 317 27.83 13.08 -19.67
C ALA A 317 29.22 12.45 -19.50
N ASP A 318 29.48 11.38 -20.25
CA ASP A 318 30.81 10.75 -20.35
C ASP A 318 31.69 11.54 -21.33
N LYS A 319 32.97 11.71 -20.99
CA LYS A 319 33.96 12.41 -21.84
C LYS A 319 34.84 11.45 -22.64
N ASP A 320 34.56 10.14 -22.61
CA ASP A 320 35.33 9.08 -23.28
C ASP A 320 36.80 8.97 -22.85
N ASP A 321 37.23 9.73 -21.84
CA ASP A 321 38.58 9.72 -21.25
C ASP A 321 38.61 9.06 -19.86
N GLY A 322 37.49 8.50 -19.39
CA GLY A 322 37.32 7.96 -18.04
C GLY A 322 36.91 8.99 -16.99
N THR A 323 36.51 10.19 -17.42
CA THR A 323 35.96 11.26 -16.58
C THR A 323 34.50 11.54 -16.95
N LEU A 324 33.63 11.62 -15.94
CA LEU A 324 32.21 11.89 -16.07
C LEU A 324 31.91 13.31 -15.59
N ASN A 325 31.04 14.02 -16.29
CA ASN A 325 30.42 15.27 -15.84
C ASN A 325 28.99 14.98 -15.38
N ILE A 326 28.68 15.28 -14.12
CA ILE A 326 27.34 15.16 -13.56
C ILE A 326 26.79 16.57 -13.31
N SER A 327 25.55 16.81 -13.72
CA SER A 327 24.83 18.03 -13.39
C SER A 327 23.50 17.72 -12.71
N TYR A 328 23.04 18.62 -11.85
CA TYR A 328 21.72 18.54 -11.26
C TYR A 328 21.06 19.90 -11.05
N LYS A 329 19.73 19.90 -11.14
CA LYS A 329 18.92 21.13 -11.11
C LYS A 329 17.82 21.07 -10.03
N PRO A 330 18.05 21.62 -8.82
CA PRO A 330 17.07 21.70 -7.74
C PRO A 330 16.10 22.89 -7.93
N THR A 331 14.86 22.77 -7.44
CA THR A 331 13.83 23.83 -7.54
C THR A 331 13.50 24.51 -6.21
N GLU A 332 13.92 23.94 -5.08
CA GLU A 332 13.72 24.52 -3.75
C GLU A 332 15.06 24.79 -3.05
N PRO A 333 15.24 25.93 -2.36
CA PRO A 333 16.45 26.20 -1.60
C PRO A 333 16.50 25.31 -0.35
N GLY A 334 17.71 25.05 0.13
CA GLY A 334 17.95 24.22 1.31
C GLY A 334 19.12 23.28 1.12
N TYR A 335 19.27 22.33 2.02
CA TYR A 335 20.39 21.38 2.00
C TYR A 335 20.02 20.15 1.20
N TYR A 336 20.88 19.79 0.25
CA TYR A 336 20.77 18.58 -0.55
C TYR A 336 21.91 17.62 -0.19
N ILE A 337 21.61 16.34 -0.19
CA ILE A 337 22.56 15.26 0.06
C ILE A 337 22.81 14.57 -1.29
N VAL A 338 24.03 14.67 -1.80
CA VAL A 338 24.48 14.00 -3.02
C VAL A 338 25.21 12.72 -2.63
N ASN A 339 24.57 11.57 -2.83
CA ASN A 339 25.19 10.27 -2.71
C ASN A 339 25.88 9.92 -4.03
N LEU A 340 27.15 9.53 -3.94
CA LEU A 340 27.97 9.14 -5.06
C LEU A 340 28.71 7.85 -4.68
N LYS A 341 28.32 6.76 -5.32
CA LYS A 341 28.88 5.43 -5.08
C LYS A 341 29.55 4.92 -6.35
N PHE A 342 30.64 4.19 -6.19
CA PHE A 342 31.34 3.46 -7.24
C PHE A 342 31.51 2.01 -6.79
N ALA A 343 31.13 1.04 -7.65
CA ALA A 343 31.09 -0.38 -7.29
C ALA A 343 30.33 -0.62 -5.97
N ASP A 344 29.17 0.03 -5.82
CA ASP A 344 28.29 -0.01 -4.65
C ASP A 344 28.88 0.59 -3.34
N HIS A 345 30.10 1.14 -3.37
CA HIS A 345 30.76 1.80 -2.23
C HIS A 345 30.82 3.33 -2.39
N HIS A 346 30.68 4.10 -1.30
CA HIS A 346 30.82 5.56 -1.37
C HIS A 346 32.23 5.97 -1.80
N VAL A 347 32.32 6.94 -2.71
CA VAL A 347 33.60 7.57 -3.07
C VAL A 347 34.04 8.54 -1.97
N GLU A 348 35.32 8.90 -1.95
CA GLU A 348 35.86 9.79 -0.91
C GLU A 348 35.10 11.13 -0.84
N GLY A 349 34.60 11.46 0.35
CA GLY A 349 33.80 12.66 0.61
C GLY A 349 32.29 12.49 0.42
N SER A 350 31.81 11.38 -0.16
CA SER A 350 30.39 11.06 -0.26
C SER A 350 29.86 10.42 1.04
N PRO A 351 28.63 10.73 1.49
CA PRO A 351 27.66 11.68 0.91
C PRO A 351 28.08 13.15 1.04
N PHE A 352 27.83 13.94 0.00
CA PHE A 352 28.13 15.39 -0.01
C PHE A 352 26.91 16.18 0.42
N THR A 353 27.06 17.06 1.41
CA THR A 353 26.02 18.03 1.76
C THR A 353 26.24 19.32 1.00
N VAL A 354 25.30 19.65 0.11
CA VAL A 354 25.34 20.84 -0.73
C VAL A 354 24.32 21.85 -0.26
N LYS A 355 24.76 23.06 0.06
CA LYS A 355 23.84 24.18 0.34
C LYS A 355 23.37 24.80 -0.97
N VAL A 356 22.09 24.63 -1.27
CA VAL A 356 21.45 25.25 -2.44
C VAL A 356 20.74 26.53 -2.03
N THR A 357 21.06 27.62 -2.71
CA THR A 357 20.55 28.98 -2.42
C THR A 357 19.78 29.54 -3.62
N GLY A 358 18.92 30.54 -3.39
CA GLY A 358 18.09 31.15 -4.44
C GLY A 358 16.62 31.19 -4.04
N GLU A 359 15.77 31.66 -4.95
CA GLU A 359 14.32 31.64 -4.77
C GLU A 359 13.80 30.21 -4.92
N GLY A 360 12.88 29.80 -4.04
CA GLY A 360 12.12 28.56 -4.25
C GLY A 360 11.10 28.74 -5.35
N SER A 361 10.50 27.65 -5.79
CA SER A 361 9.34 27.71 -6.69
C SER A 361 8.30 28.61 -6.01
N ASN A 362 8.05 29.81 -6.55
CA ASN A 362 6.98 30.70 -6.07
C ASN A 362 5.64 29.99 -6.30
N ARG A 363 5.27 29.05 -5.43
CA ARG A 363 4.05 28.27 -5.54
C ARG A 363 2.88 29.23 -5.40
N LYS A 364 2.20 29.47 -6.52
CA LYS A 364 1.03 30.33 -6.55
C LYS A 364 -0.14 29.49 -6.06
N ARG A 365 -0.83 29.98 -5.03
CA ARG A 365 -2.02 29.35 -4.48
C ARG A 365 -3.24 30.18 -4.84
N GLU A 366 -4.19 29.55 -5.49
CA GLU A 366 -5.54 30.10 -5.68
C GLU A 366 -6.52 29.29 -4.84
N LYS A 367 -7.49 29.98 -4.22
CA LYS A 367 -8.49 29.35 -3.34
C LYS A 367 -9.85 29.99 -3.58
N ILE A 368 -10.86 29.13 -3.74
CA ILE A 368 -12.27 29.51 -3.65
C ILE A 368 -12.91 28.83 -2.45
N GLN A 369 -13.91 29.47 -1.86
CA GLN A 369 -14.73 28.91 -0.78
C GLN A 369 -16.19 29.25 -1.05
N ARG A 370 -17.07 28.28 -0.83
CA ARG A 370 -18.50 28.37 -1.09
C ARG A 370 -19.25 27.74 0.07
N GLU A 371 -20.22 28.47 0.62
CA GLU A 371 -21.19 27.91 1.56
C GLU A 371 -22.22 27.09 0.82
N ARG A 372 -22.61 25.96 1.42
CA ARG A 372 -23.60 25.03 0.86
C ARG A 372 -24.70 24.75 1.85
N ASP A 373 -25.92 24.83 1.37
CA ASP A 373 -27.09 24.34 2.09
C ASP A 373 -27.12 22.81 2.06
N ALA A 374 -27.65 22.20 3.13
CA ALA A 374 -27.93 20.78 3.15
C ALA A 374 -29.00 20.45 2.10
N VAL A 375 -28.78 19.39 1.32
CA VAL A 375 -29.82 18.91 0.41
C VAL A 375 -30.99 18.35 1.22
N PRO A 376 -32.25 18.63 0.86
CA PRO A 376 -33.39 18.09 1.58
C PRO A 376 -33.33 16.57 1.74
N VAL A 377 -33.77 16.13 2.93
CA VAL A 377 -33.90 14.71 3.26
C VAL A 377 -34.79 14.02 2.24
N THR A 378 -34.35 12.86 1.75
CA THR A 378 -35.11 12.06 0.81
C THR A 378 -36.13 11.20 1.54
N GLU A 379 -37.38 11.19 1.07
CA GLU A 379 -38.43 10.29 1.56
C GLU A 379 -38.60 9.07 0.65
N ILE A 380 -39.15 7.98 1.18
CA ILE A 380 -39.53 6.79 0.38
C ILE A 380 -40.45 7.23 -0.76
N GLY A 381 -40.21 6.67 -1.96
CA GLY A 381 -40.99 7.00 -3.15
C GLY A 381 -40.57 8.27 -3.89
N SER A 382 -39.62 9.04 -3.35
CA SER A 382 -39.06 10.20 -4.04
C SER A 382 -38.26 9.79 -5.28
N LYS A 383 -38.30 10.60 -6.34
CA LYS A 383 -37.39 10.43 -7.48
C LYS A 383 -35.99 10.93 -7.09
N CYS A 384 -35.07 10.01 -6.85
CA CYS A 384 -33.69 10.32 -6.53
C CYS A 384 -32.88 10.57 -7.80
N LYS A 385 -31.90 11.47 -7.68
CA LYS A 385 -31.00 11.84 -8.77
C LYS A 385 -29.57 11.93 -8.26
N LEU A 386 -28.64 11.28 -8.95
CA LEU A 386 -27.20 11.44 -8.77
C LEU A 386 -26.58 11.92 -10.09
N THR A 387 -25.94 13.09 -10.07
CA THR A 387 -25.36 13.71 -11.29
C THR A 387 -23.83 13.65 -11.27
N PHE A 388 -23.24 13.39 -12.44
CA PHE A 388 -21.79 13.41 -12.63
C PHE A 388 -21.41 13.80 -14.06
N LYS A 389 -20.25 14.44 -14.22
CA LYS A 389 -19.69 14.81 -15.52
C LYS A 389 -18.52 13.90 -15.88
N MET A 390 -18.58 13.30 -17.06
CA MET A 390 -17.53 12.50 -17.69
C MET A 390 -17.50 12.86 -19.19
N PRO A 391 -16.72 13.87 -19.60
CA PRO A 391 -16.63 14.26 -21.00
C PRO A 391 -16.00 13.14 -21.85
N GLY A 392 -16.46 13.00 -23.09
CA GLY A 392 -15.85 12.11 -24.09
C GLY A 392 -16.17 10.62 -23.94
N ILE A 393 -17.17 10.25 -23.14
CA ILE A 393 -17.71 8.89 -23.11
C ILE A 393 -19.14 8.86 -23.69
N THR A 394 -19.69 7.66 -23.88
CA THR A 394 -21.07 7.48 -24.32
C THR A 394 -21.91 6.82 -23.23
N SER A 395 -23.22 7.09 -23.22
CA SER A 395 -24.14 6.46 -22.27
C SER A 395 -24.28 4.94 -22.44
N PHE A 396 -23.97 4.40 -23.63
CA PHE A 396 -24.00 2.96 -23.89
C PHE A 396 -22.96 2.16 -23.11
N ASP A 397 -21.83 2.80 -22.77
CA ASP A 397 -20.77 2.18 -21.97
C ASP A 397 -21.01 2.30 -20.46
N LEU A 398 -22.11 2.96 -20.05
CA LEU A 398 -22.46 3.19 -18.64
C LEU A 398 -23.52 2.19 -18.16
N ALA A 399 -23.35 1.71 -16.93
CA ALA A 399 -24.33 0.90 -16.23
C ALA A 399 -24.49 1.41 -14.79
N ALA A 400 -25.73 1.46 -14.30
CA ALA A 400 -26.03 1.85 -12.93
C ALA A 400 -26.95 0.85 -12.24
N ARG A 401 -26.66 0.56 -10.97
CA ARG A 401 -27.46 -0.31 -10.11
C ARG A 401 -27.59 0.31 -8.73
N VAL A 402 -28.71 0.08 -8.09
CA VAL A 402 -28.99 0.53 -6.73
C VAL A 402 -29.30 -0.67 -5.86
N THR A 403 -28.50 -0.84 -4.81
CA THR A 403 -28.72 -1.85 -3.76
C THR A 403 -29.35 -1.18 -2.56
N SER A 404 -30.50 -1.67 -2.12
CA SER A 404 -31.23 -1.17 -0.97
C SER A 404 -30.61 -1.67 0.36
N PRO A 405 -30.94 -1.06 1.52
CA PRO A 405 -30.53 -1.54 2.85
C PRO A 405 -30.80 -3.04 3.12
N SER A 406 -31.86 -3.60 2.55
CA SER A 406 -32.20 -5.03 2.60
C SER A 406 -31.45 -5.90 1.60
N ASN A 407 -30.42 -5.35 0.93
CA ASN A 407 -29.59 -5.99 -0.10
C ASN A 407 -30.35 -6.39 -1.37
N VAL A 408 -31.44 -5.70 -1.69
CA VAL A 408 -32.13 -5.87 -2.98
C VAL A 408 -31.48 -4.94 -4.01
N THR A 409 -30.92 -5.52 -5.07
CA THR A 409 -30.31 -4.76 -6.17
C THR A 409 -31.28 -4.62 -7.35
N GLU A 410 -31.50 -3.39 -7.79
CA GLU A 410 -32.30 -3.05 -8.97
C GLU A 410 -31.44 -2.23 -9.96
N ASP A 411 -31.71 -2.35 -11.26
CA ASP A 411 -31.07 -1.49 -12.25
C ASP A 411 -31.60 -0.05 -12.13
N ALA A 412 -30.73 0.93 -12.36
CA ALA A 412 -31.06 2.35 -12.32
C ALA A 412 -30.92 2.99 -13.70
N GLU A 413 -31.80 3.94 -14.00
CA GLU A 413 -31.85 4.59 -15.30
C GLU A 413 -30.76 5.66 -15.39
N ILE A 414 -29.96 5.62 -16.46
CA ILE A 414 -28.96 6.64 -16.77
C ILE A 414 -29.47 7.50 -17.92
N GLN A 415 -29.45 8.81 -17.73
CA GLN A 415 -29.79 9.79 -18.75
C GLN A 415 -28.66 10.80 -18.92
N GLU A 416 -28.25 11.04 -20.17
CA GLU A 416 -27.40 12.16 -20.54
C GLU A 416 -28.25 13.45 -20.58
N VAL A 417 -27.87 14.43 -19.77
CA VAL A 417 -28.60 15.69 -19.57
C VAL A 417 -28.05 16.78 -20.49
N GLU A 418 -26.73 16.85 -20.58
CA GLU A 418 -25.94 17.73 -21.44
C GLU A 418 -24.69 16.94 -21.88
N ASP A 419 -23.93 17.43 -22.86
CA ASP A 419 -22.73 16.75 -23.37
C ASP A 419 -21.77 16.35 -22.24
N GLY A 420 -21.57 15.04 -22.06
CA GLY A 420 -20.75 14.47 -21.00
C GLY A 420 -21.28 14.64 -19.58
N LEU A 421 -22.51 15.12 -19.39
CA LEU A 421 -23.18 15.25 -18.09
C LEU A 421 -24.29 14.20 -17.96
N TYR A 422 -24.11 13.25 -17.04
CA TYR A 422 -25.01 12.13 -16.83
C TYR A 422 -25.74 12.23 -15.49
N SER A 423 -26.93 11.65 -15.45
CA SER A 423 -27.74 11.54 -14.25
C SER A 423 -28.32 10.14 -14.09
N VAL A 424 -28.15 9.59 -12.89
CA VAL A 424 -28.70 8.30 -12.48
C VAL A 424 -29.99 8.55 -11.69
N HIS A 425 -31.06 7.88 -12.09
CA HIS A 425 -32.38 7.99 -11.48
C HIS A 425 -32.84 6.66 -10.87
N PHE A 426 -33.40 6.74 -9.67
CA PHE A 426 -34.02 5.60 -8.99
C PHE A 426 -35.08 6.07 -7.99
N ILE A 427 -35.94 5.14 -7.54
CA ILE A 427 -36.99 5.41 -6.55
C ILE A 427 -36.81 4.44 -5.38
N PRO A 428 -36.42 4.91 -4.18
CA PRO A 428 -36.20 4.05 -3.03
C PRO A 428 -37.53 3.57 -2.44
N LYS A 429 -37.55 2.31 -2.00
CA LYS A 429 -38.74 1.63 -1.46
C LYS A 429 -38.69 1.47 0.07
N GLU A 430 -37.55 1.73 0.68
CA GLU A 430 -37.32 1.58 2.12
C GLU A 430 -36.44 2.70 2.68
N LEU A 431 -36.43 2.85 4.01
CA LEU A 431 -35.56 3.80 4.70
C LEU A 431 -34.16 3.20 4.88
N GLY A 432 -33.14 4.05 4.82
CA GLY A 432 -31.76 3.71 5.11
C GLY A 432 -30.78 4.03 3.98
N VAL A 433 -29.57 3.52 4.14
CA VAL A 433 -28.44 3.74 3.23
C VAL A 433 -28.55 2.83 2.01
N HIS A 434 -28.78 3.43 0.84
CA HIS A 434 -28.72 2.75 -0.45
C HIS A 434 -27.31 2.87 -1.04
N THR A 435 -26.90 1.85 -1.79
CA THR A 435 -25.62 1.84 -2.52
C THR A 435 -25.88 2.02 -4.01
N VAL A 436 -25.45 3.14 -4.58
CA VAL A 436 -25.55 3.43 -6.02
C VAL A 436 -24.22 3.08 -6.70
N SER A 437 -24.20 1.99 -7.44
CA SER A 437 -23.07 1.56 -8.26
C SER A 437 -23.19 2.13 -9.66
N VAL A 438 -22.16 2.84 -10.13
CA VAL A 438 -22.10 3.41 -11.48
C VAL A 438 -20.79 2.95 -12.10
N ARG A 439 -20.88 2.28 -13.24
CA ARG A 439 -19.75 1.66 -13.92
C ARG A 439 -19.64 2.15 -15.36
N TYR A 440 -18.41 2.38 -15.80
CA TYR A 440 -18.05 2.64 -17.19
C TYR A 440 -17.22 1.44 -17.67
N LYS A 441 -17.67 0.74 -18.73
CA LYS A 441 -17.04 -0.49 -19.24
C LYS A 441 -16.77 -1.53 -18.12
N ASP A 442 -17.79 -1.81 -17.32
CA ASP A 442 -17.76 -2.72 -16.16
C ASP A 442 -16.82 -2.31 -15.01
N MET A 443 -16.29 -1.09 -15.03
CA MET A 443 -15.41 -0.56 -13.98
C MET A 443 -16.09 0.59 -13.25
N HIS A 444 -16.05 0.59 -11.92
CA HIS A 444 -16.63 1.70 -11.16
C HIS A 444 -15.95 3.03 -11.52
N ILE A 445 -16.78 4.06 -11.70
CA ILE A 445 -16.30 5.42 -11.89
C ILE A 445 -15.74 5.97 -10.57
N PRO A 446 -14.85 6.99 -10.59
CA PRO A 446 -14.38 7.63 -9.36
C PRO A 446 -15.54 8.05 -8.43
N GLY A 447 -15.44 7.70 -7.15
CA GLY A 447 -16.48 7.95 -6.14
C GLY A 447 -17.53 6.85 -6.00
N SER A 448 -17.71 6.01 -7.02
CA SER A 448 -18.57 4.81 -6.95
C SER A 448 -17.86 3.69 -6.15
N PRO A 449 -18.58 2.81 -5.44
CA PRO A 449 -20.00 2.88 -5.11
C PRO A 449 -20.35 4.11 -4.25
N PHE A 450 -21.46 4.79 -4.58
CA PHE A 450 -21.95 5.95 -3.84
C PHE A 450 -22.91 5.52 -2.74
N GLN A 451 -22.80 6.13 -1.56
CA GLN A 451 -23.82 6.05 -0.53
C GLN A 451 -24.92 7.08 -0.82
N PHE A 452 -26.17 6.67 -0.69
CA PHE A 452 -27.33 7.54 -0.83
C PHE A 452 -28.32 7.26 0.30
N THR A 453 -28.39 8.16 1.28
CA THR A 453 -29.26 7.96 2.45
C THR A 453 -30.69 8.42 2.19
N VAL A 454 -31.65 7.55 2.50
CA VAL A 454 -33.10 7.82 2.44
C VAL A 454 -33.64 7.86 3.87
N GLY A 455 -34.21 8.99 4.27
CA GLY A 455 -34.51 9.31 5.66
C GLY A 455 -33.43 10.16 6.33
N PRO A 456 -33.48 10.31 7.66
CA PRO A 456 -32.59 11.21 8.39
C PRO A 456 -31.11 10.81 8.25
N LEU A 457 -30.24 11.81 8.11
CA LEU A 457 -28.80 11.61 8.15
C LEU A 457 -28.34 11.39 9.60
N HIS A 458 -27.63 10.29 9.85
CA HIS A 458 -27.08 9.95 11.16
C HIS A 458 -25.62 10.38 11.34
N ASP A 459 -24.92 10.66 10.24
CA ASP A 459 -23.53 11.12 10.21
C ASP A 459 -23.39 12.22 9.13
N PHE A 460 -22.41 13.10 9.28
CA PHE A 460 -22.17 14.26 8.42
C PHE A 460 -20.73 14.77 8.60
N GLY A 461 -20.18 15.42 7.59
CA GLY A 461 -18.84 16.01 7.66
C GLY A 461 -17.95 15.73 6.44
N SER A 462 -16.69 16.17 6.53
CA SER A 462 -15.74 16.13 5.40
C SER A 462 -15.43 14.72 4.90
N HIS A 463 -15.52 13.72 5.78
CA HIS A 463 -15.24 12.31 5.46
C HIS A 463 -16.30 11.68 4.54
N LEU A 464 -17.50 12.26 4.47
CA LEU A 464 -18.58 11.82 3.57
C LEU A 464 -18.59 12.57 2.24
N VAL A 465 -17.69 13.54 2.05
CA VAL A 465 -17.51 14.21 0.76
C VAL A 465 -16.67 13.31 -0.14
N LYS A 466 -17.21 12.99 -1.32
CA LYS A 466 -16.47 12.28 -2.36
C LYS A 466 -16.05 13.25 -3.45
N ALA A 467 -14.87 13.05 -4.03
CA ALA A 467 -14.42 13.79 -5.20
C ALA A 467 -13.78 12.85 -6.22
N GLY A 468 -13.97 13.13 -7.50
CA GLY A 468 -13.48 12.24 -8.55
C GLY A 468 -13.59 12.84 -9.94
N GLY A 469 -12.56 12.62 -10.75
CA GLY A 469 -12.47 13.09 -12.13
C GLY A 469 -11.02 13.29 -12.55
N SER A 470 -10.81 13.43 -13.85
CA SER A 470 -9.47 13.50 -14.44
C SER A 470 -8.61 14.63 -13.87
N GLY A 471 -9.22 15.76 -13.53
CA GLY A 471 -8.53 16.92 -12.95
C GLY A 471 -7.96 16.72 -11.54
N LEU A 472 -8.30 15.63 -10.84
CA LEU A 472 -7.66 15.23 -9.57
C LEU A 472 -6.54 14.21 -9.77
N GLU A 473 -6.33 13.74 -10.99
CA GLU A 473 -5.30 12.75 -11.34
C GLU A 473 -4.19 13.39 -12.19
N ARG A 474 -4.57 14.19 -13.20
CA ARG A 474 -3.64 14.87 -14.13
C ARG A 474 -4.27 16.09 -14.82
N GLY A 475 -3.46 16.78 -15.62
CA GLY A 475 -3.95 17.79 -16.56
C GLY A 475 -2.95 18.15 -17.65
N VAL A 476 -3.35 19.07 -18.52
CA VAL A 476 -2.52 19.63 -19.60
C VAL A 476 -2.56 21.15 -19.46
N VAL A 477 -1.41 21.80 -19.62
CA VAL A 477 -1.34 23.27 -19.58
C VAL A 477 -2.35 23.87 -20.55
N GLY A 478 -3.08 24.88 -20.06
CA GLY A 478 -4.05 25.62 -20.86
C GLY A 478 -5.38 24.91 -21.12
N LEU A 479 -5.54 23.64 -20.72
CA LEU A 479 -6.81 22.92 -20.83
C LEU A 479 -7.56 22.85 -19.49
N PRO A 480 -8.91 22.84 -19.52
CA PRO A 480 -9.73 22.62 -18.33
C PRO A 480 -9.43 21.27 -17.66
N CYS A 481 -9.12 21.29 -16.36
CA CYS A 481 -8.94 20.11 -15.52
C CYS A 481 -10.21 19.91 -14.68
N GLU A 482 -11.07 19.00 -15.13
CA GLU A 482 -12.43 18.83 -14.59
C GLU A 482 -12.54 17.68 -13.58
N PHE A 483 -13.31 17.90 -12.51
CA PHE A 483 -13.68 16.87 -11.56
C PHE A 483 -15.01 17.16 -10.87
N ASN A 484 -15.64 16.09 -10.36
CA ASN A 484 -16.88 16.14 -9.62
C ASN A 484 -16.61 16.16 -8.11
N VAL A 485 -17.50 16.82 -7.37
CA VAL A 485 -17.54 16.76 -5.90
C VAL A 485 -18.97 16.43 -5.46
N TRP A 486 -19.15 15.40 -4.64
CA TRP A 486 -20.43 15.01 -4.08
C TRP A 486 -20.40 15.24 -2.57
N THR A 487 -21.27 16.13 -2.08
CA THR A 487 -21.37 16.47 -0.65
C THR A 487 -22.74 16.17 -0.05
N ARG A 488 -23.63 15.47 -0.76
CA ARG A 488 -24.99 15.18 -0.29
C ARG A 488 -24.99 14.61 1.14
N GLU A 489 -24.18 13.58 1.36
CA GLU A 489 -24.07 12.87 2.63
C GLU A 489 -23.32 13.68 3.71
N ALA A 490 -22.59 14.73 3.33
CA ALA A 490 -21.81 15.56 4.25
C ALA A 490 -22.66 16.63 4.98
N GLY A 491 -23.92 16.82 4.58
CA GLY A 491 -24.78 17.87 5.09
C GLY A 491 -24.43 19.27 4.56
N GLY A 492 -24.93 20.31 5.23
CA GLY A 492 -24.61 21.70 4.92
C GLY A 492 -23.25 22.12 5.48
N GLY A 493 -22.57 23.04 4.79
CA GLY A 493 -21.27 23.55 5.23
C GLY A 493 -20.44 24.20 4.13
N SER A 494 -19.22 24.56 4.50
CA SER A 494 -18.30 25.33 3.66
C SER A 494 -17.39 24.42 2.85
N LEU A 495 -17.52 24.41 1.52
CA LEU A 495 -16.61 23.71 0.62
C LEU A 495 -15.53 24.68 0.11
N ALA A 496 -14.27 24.39 0.42
CA ALA A 496 -13.11 25.14 -0.04
C ALA A 496 -12.26 24.30 -0.98
N ILE A 497 -11.92 24.89 -2.13
CA ILE A 497 -11.05 24.29 -3.15
C ILE A 497 -9.83 25.20 -3.28
N SER A 498 -8.65 24.61 -3.24
CA SER A 498 -7.38 25.30 -3.43
C SER A 498 -6.53 24.57 -4.45
N VAL A 499 -5.88 25.31 -5.34
CA VAL A 499 -4.93 24.77 -6.31
C VAL A 499 -3.62 25.51 -6.08
N GLU A 500 -2.58 24.76 -5.74
CA GLU A 500 -1.24 25.29 -5.46
C GLU A 500 -0.23 24.66 -6.41
N GLY A 501 0.54 25.46 -7.14
CA GLY A 501 1.60 24.94 -8.00
C GLY A 501 2.38 26.04 -8.73
N PRO A 502 3.08 25.69 -9.83
CA PRO A 502 3.93 26.60 -10.59
C PRO A 502 3.23 27.91 -11.04
N SER A 503 1.96 27.84 -11.46
CA SER A 503 1.18 29.01 -11.87
C SER A 503 -0.12 29.17 -11.08
N LYS A 504 -0.74 30.36 -11.18
CA LYS A 504 -2.08 30.60 -10.64
C LYS A 504 -3.09 29.76 -11.42
N ALA A 505 -4.03 29.17 -10.71
CA ALA A 505 -5.13 28.44 -11.32
C ALA A 505 -6.36 29.33 -11.44
N GLU A 506 -6.98 29.36 -12.62
CA GLU A 506 -8.33 29.88 -12.79
C GLU A 506 -9.30 28.77 -12.40
N ILE A 507 -10.08 28.96 -11.33
CA ILE A 507 -10.99 27.93 -10.81
C ILE A 507 -12.44 28.32 -11.13
N GLU A 508 -13.11 27.45 -11.87
CA GLU A 508 -14.55 27.50 -12.14
C GLU A 508 -15.29 26.49 -11.27
N PHE A 509 -16.46 26.91 -10.78
CA PHE A 509 -17.28 26.11 -9.87
C PHE A 509 -18.76 26.27 -10.24
N LYS A 510 -19.45 25.15 -10.45
CA LYS A 510 -20.90 25.09 -10.71
C LYS A 510 -21.57 24.16 -9.70
N ASP A 511 -22.40 24.73 -8.82
CA ASP A 511 -23.26 23.93 -7.94
C ASP A 511 -24.49 23.46 -8.74
N ARG A 512 -24.73 22.15 -8.75
CA ARG A 512 -25.87 21.53 -9.43
C ARG A 512 -27.14 21.49 -8.55
N LYS A 513 -27.05 21.91 -7.29
CA LYS A 513 -28.14 21.97 -6.30
C LYS A 513 -28.79 20.63 -5.94
N ASP A 514 -28.16 19.51 -6.33
CA ASP A 514 -28.58 18.15 -5.98
C ASP A 514 -27.62 17.47 -4.98
N GLY A 515 -26.66 18.24 -4.45
CA GLY A 515 -25.57 17.74 -3.61
C GLY A 515 -24.30 17.43 -4.38
N SER A 516 -24.30 17.53 -5.72
CA SER A 516 -23.10 17.43 -6.55
C SER A 516 -22.65 18.81 -7.06
N CYS A 517 -21.35 18.92 -7.36
CA CYS A 517 -20.72 20.08 -7.97
C CYS A 517 -19.84 19.67 -9.13
N ASP A 518 -19.75 20.56 -10.11
CA ASP A 518 -18.74 20.55 -11.16
C ASP A 518 -17.63 21.53 -10.78
N VAL A 519 -16.38 21.08 -10.82
CA VAL A 519 -15.21 21.93 -10.62
C VAL A 519 -14.30 21.78 -11.82
N SER A 520 -13.83 22.89 -12.34
CA SER A 520 -12.83 22.94 -13.39
C SER A 520 -11.75 23.92 -13.00
N TYR A 521 -10.49 23.61 -13.29
CA TYR A 521 -9.42 24.60 -13.14
C TYR A 521 -8.48 24.57 -14.34
N LYS A 522 -7.89 25.73 -14.64
CA LYS A 522 -6.94 25.89 -15.73
C LYS A 522 -5.68 26.57 -15.22
N VAL A 523 -4.53 26.06 -15.64
CA VAL A 523 -3.20 26.55 -15.26
C VAL A 523 -2.35 26.82 -16.49
N THR A 524 -1.35 27.69 -16.35
CA THR A 524 -0.54 28.22 -17.46
C THR A 524 0.88 27.67 -17.51
N GLU A 525 1.33 26.98 -16.47
CA GLU A 525 2.66 26.37 -16.41
C GLU A 525 2.58 24.88 -16.08
N PRO A 526 3.41 24.03 -16.73
CA PRO A 526 3.45 22.60 -16.41
C PRO A 526 4.15 22.34 -15.08
N GLY A 527 3.92 21.17 -14.50
CA GLY A 527 4.57 20.74 -13.25
C GLY A 527 3.61 20.08 -12.27
N GLU A 528 4.09 19.84 -11.05
CA GLU A 528 3.27 19.27 -9.98
C GLU A 528 2.43 20.35 -9.30
N TYR A 529 1.11 20.11 -9.24
CA TYR A 529 0.13 20.91 -8.52
C TYR A 529 -0.44 20.10 -7.36
N ARG A 530 -0.89 20.80 -6.32
CA ARG A 530 -1.65 20.24 -5.20
C ARG A 530 -3.06 20.83 -5.20
N VAL A 531 -4.05 19.97 -5.42
CA VAL A 531 -5.46 20.34 -5.36
C VAL A 531 -5.98 19.96 -3.97
N GLY A 532 -6.15 20.94 -3.10
CA GLY A 532 -6.69 20.77 -1.76
C GLY A 532 -8.21 20.98 -1.75
N LEU A 533 -8.96 19.96 -1.35
CA LEU A 533 -10.39 20.05 -1.07
C LEU A 533 -10.61 19.95 0.44
N LYS A 534 -11.38 20.90 0.97
CA LYS A 534 -11.76 20.95 2.38
C LYS A 534 -13.25 21.17 2.52
N PHE A 535 -13.86 20.51 3.50
CA PHE A 535 -15.22 20.75 3.92
C PHE A 535 -15.20 21.11 5.41
N ASN A 536 -15.76 22.28 5.77
CA ASN A 536 -15.66 22.85 7.12
C ASN A 536 -14.20 22.87 7.64
N ASP A 537 -13.29 23.41 6.82
CA ASP A 537 -11.84 23.56 7.07
C ASP A 537 -11.03 22.27 7.26
N ARG A 538 -11.67 21.10 7.25
CA ARG A 538 -11.02 19.77 7.27
C ARG A 538 -10.85 19.23 5.85
N HIS A 539 -9.73 18.58 5.57
CA HIS A 539 -9.55 17.90 4.30
C HIS A 539 -10.58 16.76 4.14
N ILE A 540 -11.06 16.60 2.91
CA ILE A 540 -11.83 15.42 2.52
C ILE A 540 -10.86 14.23 2.36
N PRO A 541 -11.34 12.98 2.28
CA PRO A 541 -10.50 11.82 2.00
C PRO A 541 -9.69 12.02 0.72
N ASP A 542 -8.44 11.52 0.73
CA ASP A 542 -7.44 11.64 -0.34
C ASP A 542 -6.93 13.07 -0.65
N SER A 543 -7.53 14.11 -0.08
CA SER A 543 -7.04 15.47 -0.23
C SER A 543 -5.88 15.76 0.74
N PRO A 544 -4.83 16.50 0.32
CA PRO A 544 -4.66 17.13 -0.99
C PRO A 544 -4.23 16.16 -2.09
N PHE A 545 -4.87 16.29 -3.25
CA PHE A 545 -4.55 15.52 -4.45
C PHE A 545 -3.29 16.08 -5.10
N LYS A 546 -2.31 15.23 -5.39
CA LYS A 546 -1.14 15.61 -6.19
C LYS A 546 -1.45 15.37 -7.66
N VAL A 547 -1.40 16.43 -8.45
CA VAL A 547 -1.77 16.40 -9.85
C VAL A 547 -0.59 16.86 -10.69
N TYR A 548 -0.16 16.05 -11.64
CA TYR A 548 0.85 16.48 -12.60
C TYR A 548 0.19 17.10 -13.82
N ILE A 549 0.53 18.35 -14.11
CA ILE A 549 0.11 19.07 -15.31
C ILE A 549 1.23 18.97 -16.34
N SER A 550 0.94 18.26 -17.42
CA SER A 550 1.86 18.10 -18.53
C SER A 550 1.94 19.38 -19.40
N PRO A 551 3.08 19.64 -20.07
CA PRO A 551 3.17 20.68 -21.09
C PRO A 551 2.09 20.57 -22.16
N ASP A 552 1.89 21.64 -22.95
CA ASP A 552 1.00 21.60 -24.11
C ASP A 552 1.27 20.34 -24.95
N ALA A 553 0.19 19.67 -25.36
CA ALA A 553 0.23 18.36 -25.98
C ALA A 553 1.10 18.34 -27.24
N GLY A 554 1.39 19.49 -27.87
CA GLY A 554 2.25 19.56 -29.04
C GLY A 554 1.70 18.62 -30.11
N ASP A 555 2.50 17.68 -30.61
CA ASP A 555 2.03 16.65 -31.54
C ASP A 555 1.39 15.41 -30.86
N ALA A 556 1.42 15.28 -29.52
CA ALA A 556 0.87 14.14 -28.78
C ALA A 556 -0.65 13.96 -29.00
N HIS A 557 -1.39 15.05 -29.20
CA HIS A 557 -2.83 15.00 -29.51
C HIS A 557 -3.14 14.38 -30.87
N LYS A 558 -2.15 14.31 -31.77
CA LYS A 558 -2.30 13.68 -33.09
C LYS A 558 -2.24 12.15 -33.01
N LEU A 559 -1.73 11.60 -31.90
CA LEU A 559 -1.57 10.17 -31.76
C LEU A 559 -2.92 9.49 -31.50
N GLU A 560 -3.17 8.41 -32.23
CA GLU A 560 -4.38 7.62 -32.12
C GLU A 560 -4.06 6.20 -31.71
N VAL A 561 -4.83 5.68 -30.75
CA VAL A 561 -4.74 4.27 -30.33
C VAL A 561 -5.69 3.41 -31.17
N GLN A 562 -5.19 2.28 -31.64
CA GLN A 562 -5.93 1.30 -32.43
C GLN A 562 -5.75 -0.09 -31.85
N GLN A 563 -6.79 -0.93 -31.96
CA GLN A 563 -6.77 -2.32 -31.47
C GLN A 563 -6.40 -2.42 -29.98
N PHE A 564 -6.93 -1.51 -29.17
CA PHE A 564 -6.77 -1.62 -27.72
C PHE A 564 -7.42 -2.94 -27.24
N PRO A 565 -6.80 -3.71 -26.32
CA PRO A 565 -7.34 -5.02 -25.97
C PRO A 565 -8.66 -4.86 -25.21
N GLU A 566 -9.71 -5.50 -25.71
CA GLU A 566 -11.04 -5.51 -25.10
C GLU A 566 -11.43 -6.93 -24.71
N GLY A 567 -12.28 -7.06 -23.68
CA GLY A 567 -12.78 -8.36 -23.21
C GLY A 567 -11.95 -8.99 -22.10
N ASN A 568 -11.84 -10.32 -22.11
CA ASN A 568 -11.31 -11.11 -20.99
C ASN A 568 -9.77 -11.20 -21.03
N ILE A 569 -9.11 -10.19 -20.47
CA ILE A 569 -7.65 -10.12 -20.30
C ILE A 569 -7.24 -10.98 -19.10
N GLN A 570 -6.11 -11.69 -19.18
CA GLN A 570 -5.62 -12.62 -18.15
C GLN A 570 -4.27 -12.18 -17.63
N ALA A 571 -4.01 -12.42 -16.34
CA ALA A 571 -2.69 -12.21 -15.77
C ALA A 571 -1.66 -13.16 -16.43
N ASP A 572 -0.40 -12.72 -16.45
CA ASP A 572 0.76 -13.40 -17.03
C ASP A 572 0.71 -13.71 -18.53
N ALA A 573 -0.25 -13.12 -19.26
CA ALA A 573 -0.33 -13.21 -20.71
C ALA A 573 0.08 -11.89 -21.40
N PRO A 574 0.79 -11.91 -22.55
CA PRO A 574 1.08 -10.71 -23.32
C PRO A 574 -0.17 -10.15 -24.00
N TYR A 575 -0.33 -8.83 -23.94
CA TYR A 575 -1.31 -8.11 -24.74
C TYR A 575 -0.63 -6.97 -25.48
N GLN A 576 -1.21 -6.54 -26.61
CA GLN A 576 -0.66 -5.45 -27.39
C GLN A 576 -1.75 -4.62 -28.06
N PHE A 577 -1.42 -3.37 -28.35
CA PHE A 577 -2.21 -2.46 -29.15
C PHE A 577 -1.31 -1.59 -30.01
N MET A 578 -1.89 -0.86 -30.95
CA MET A 578 -1.16 0.00 -31.86
C MET A 578 -1.39 1.47 -31.55
N VAL A 579 -0.35 2.27 -31.79
CA VAL A 579 -0.39 3.73 -31.71
C VAL A 579 0.08 4.29 -33.04
N ARG A 580 -0.76 5.10 -33.68
CA ARG A 580 -0.45 5.80 -34.92
C ARG A 580 -0.03 7.23 -34.63
N LYS A 581 1.11 7.67 -35.17
CA LYS A 581 1.67 9.02 -34.95
C LYS A 581 1.02 10.11 -35.78
N ASN A 582 0.35 9.79 -36.90
CA ASN A 582 -0.31 10.76 -37.77
C ASN A 582 0.59 11.98 -38.11
N GLY A 583 1.84 11.71 -38.49
CA GLY A 583 2.84 12.74 -38.80
C GLY A 583 3.55 13.41 -37.61
N ALA A 584 3.23 13.03 -36.37
CA ALA A 584 3.90 13.51 -35.17
C ALA A 584 5.38 13.08 -35.10
N LYS A 585 6.27 14.03 -34.75
CA LYS A 585 7.71 13.76 -34.59
C LYS A 585 8.11 13.76 -33.12
N GLY A 586 8.76 12.68 -32.68
CA GLY A 586 9.11 12.49 -31.27
C GLY A 586 9.14 11.03 -30.83
N GLU A 587 9.39 10.84 -29.54
CA GLU A 587 9.52 9.54 -28.88
C GLU A 587 8.25 9.14 -28.14
N LEU A 588 7.92 7.86 -28.20
CA LEU A 588 6.79 7.24 -27.53
C LEU A 588 7.33 6.44 -26.34
N ASP A 589 6.76 6.65 -25.16
CA ASP A 589 7.06 5.96 -23.91
C ASP A 589 5.76 5.33 -23.37
N ALA A 590 5.85 4.17 -22.72
CA ALA A 590 4.69 3.50 -22.16
C ALA A 590 5.05 2.62 -20.96
N LYS A 591 4.20 2.68 -19.93
CA LYS A 591 4.33 1.93 -18.67
C LYS A 591 2.98 1.39 -18.24
N ILE A 592 2.95 0.21 -17.66
CA ILE A 592 1.76 -0.37 -17.02
C ILE A 592 1.94 -0.29 -15.50
N VAL A 593 0.91 0.19 -14.80
CA VAL A 593 0.86 0.22 -13.34
C VAL A 593 -0.19 -0.78 -12.88
N ALA A 594 0.19 -1.71 -12.04
CA ALA A 594 -0.66 -2.75 -11.47
C ALA A 594 -1.53 -2.20 -10.30
N PRO A 595 -2.58 -2.93 -9.89
CA PRO A 595 -3.43 -2.56 -8.74
C PRO A 595 -2.66 -2.34 -7.44
N SER A 596 -1.58 -3.09 -7.22
CA SER A 596 -0.67 -2.92 -6.07
C SER A 596 0.13 -1.60 -6.09
N GLY A 597 0.14 -0.90 -7.23
CA GLY A 597 0.96 0.28 -7.46
C GLY A 597 2.36 -0.02 -8.02
N THR A 598 2.69 -1.29 -8.26
CA THR A 598 3.91 -1.68 -9.00
C THR A 598 3.82 -1.20 -10.45
N ASP A 599 4.91 -0.73 -11.03
CA ASP A 599 4.98 -0.32 -12.44
C ASP A 599 6.00 -1.14 -13.24
N ASP A 600 5.66 -1.42 -14.49
CA ASP A 600 6.51 -2.13 -15.46
C ASP A 600 6.54 -1.38 -16.79
N ASP A 601 7.69 -1.39 -17.47
CA ASP A 601 7.83 -0.79 -18.79
C ASP A 601 7.08 -1.63 -19.85
N CYS A 602 6.38 -0.96 -20.76
CA CYS A 602 5.80 -1.61 -21.92
C CYS A 602 6.85 -1.76 -23.03
N PHE A 603 6.76 -2.85 -23.78
CA PHE A 603 7.63 -3.08 -24.94
C PHE A 603 7.08 -2.34 -26.16
N ILE A 604 7.83 -1.37 -26.67
CA ILE A 604 7.44 -0.56 -27.82
C ILE A 604 8.24 -1.00 -29.05
N GLN A 605 7.55 -1.32 -30.14
CA GLN A 605 8.15 -1.75 -31.40
C GLN A 605 7.59 -0.92 -32.56
N ALA A 606 8.45 -0.29 -33.36
CA ALA A 606 8.03 0.33 -34.60
C ALA A 606 7.61 -0.75 -35.61
N ILE A 607 6.42 -0.62 -36.18
CA ILE A 607 5.94 -1.46 -37.29
C ILE A 607 6.35 -0.80 -38.61
N ASP A 608 6.11 0.51 -38.73
CA ASP A 608 6.54 1.35 -39.83
C ASP A 608 6.85 2.78 -39.34
N ALA A 609 6.98 3.73 -40.26
CA ALA A 609 7.30 5.12 -39.95
C ALA A 609 6.22 5.85 -39.12
N GLU A 610 4.95 5.44 -39.22
CA GLU A 610 3.82 6.07 -38.51
C GLU A 610 3.22 5.19 -37.41
N MET A 611 3.46 3.87 -37.41
CA MET A 611 2.75 2.93 -36.56
C MET A 611 3.68 2.20 -35.59
N TYR A 612 3.28 2.17 -34.32
CA TYR A 612 4.01 1.54 -33.22
C TYR A 612 3.13 0.50 -32.52
N SER A 613 3.67 -0.67 -32.26
CA SER A 613 3.07 -1.69 -31.40
C SER A 613 3.54 -1.47 -29.97
N ILE A 614 2.61 -1.34 -29.03
CA ILE A 614 2.88 -1.34 -27.58
C ILE A 614 2.41 -2.69 -27.04
N ARG A 615 3.33 -3.46 -26.45
CA ARG A 615 3.05 -4.73 -25.78
C ARG A 615 3.28 -4.62 -24.28
N PHE A 616 2.39 -5.16 -23.49
CA PHE A 616 2.45 -5.16 -22.03
C PHE A 616 2.12 -6.54 -21.47
N TYR A 617 2.54 -6.78 -20.23
CA TYR A 617 2.40 -8.05 -19.51
C TYR A 617 1.81 -7.77 -18.13
N PRO A 618 0.48 -7.80 -17.95
CA PRO A 618 -0.10 -7.65 -16.62
C PRO A 618 0.23 -8.87 -15.77
N ARG A 619 0.80 -8.66 -14.59
CA ARG A 619 1.20 -9.73 -13.65
C ARG A 619 0.15 -10.04 -12.59
N GLU A 620 -0.74 -9.08 -12.35
CA GLU A 620 -1.74 -9.14 -11.28
C GLU A 620 -3.14 -9.26 -11.88
N ASN A 621 -4.10 -9.76 -11.10
CA ASN A 621 -5.51 -9.59 -11.41
C ASN A 621 -5.99 -8.24 -10.84
N GLY A 622 -6.86 -7.56 -11.56
CA GLY A 622 -7.42 -6.27 -11.18
C GLY A 622 -7.25 -5.19 -12.24
N ILE A 623 -7.48 -3.94 -11.83
CA ILE A 623 -7.46 -2.78 -12.71
C ILE A 623 -6.03 -2.27 -12.87
N HIS A 624 -5.48 -2.40 -14.07
CA HIS A 624 -4.17 -1.82 -14.42
C HIS A 624 -4.35 -0.48 -15.13
N ALA A 625 -3.38 0.43 -14.98
CA ALA A 625 -3.32 1.69 -15.70
C ALA A 625 -2.12 1.70 -16.66
N ILE A 626 -2.38 1.80 -17.97
CA ILE A 626 -1.36 1.85 -19.01
C ILE A 626 -1.11 3.30 -19.40
N HIS A 627 -0.03 3.85 -18.88
CA HIS A 627 0.50 5.17 -19.22
C HIS A 627 1.17 5.08 -20.59
N VAL A 628 0.80 5.96 -21.51
CA VAL A 628 1.37 6.11 -22.85
C VAL A 628 1.60 7.59 -23.07
N LYS A 629 2.85 7.95 -23.31
CA LYS A 629 3.31 9.33 -23.40
C LYS A 629 4.08 9.54 -24.70
N PHE A 630 3.95 10.72 -25.28
CA PHE A 630 4.69 11.17 -26.43
C PHE A 630 5.46 12.43 -26.06
N ASN A 631 6.78 12.40 -26.18
CA ASN A 631 7.68 13.44 -25.67
C ASN A 631 7.38 13.82 -24.20
N GLY A 632 7.08 12.81 -23.36
CA GLY A 632 6.75 12.99 -21.95
C GLY A 632 5.30 13.45 -21.66
N VAL A 633 4.48 13.73 -22.69
CA VAL A 633 3.07 14.14 -22.54
C VAL A 633 2.13 12.97 -22.79
N HIS A 634 1.14 12.75 -21.92
CA HIS A 634 0.15 11.70 -22.14
C HIS A 634 -0.63 11.92 -23.43
N ILE A 635 -0.77 10.86 -24.23
CA ILE A 635 -1.62 10.89 -25.44
C ILE A 635 -3.11 10.88 -25.05
N PRO A 636 -4.04 11.28 -25.94
CA PRO A 636 -5.47 11.19 -25.69
C PRO A 636 -5.89 9.79 -25.20
N GLY A 637 -6.70 9.75 -24.13
CA GLY A 637 -7.17 8.51 -23.49
C GLY A 637 -6.18 7.88 -22.50
N SER A 638 -4.91 8.29 -22.48
CA SER A 638 -3.93 7.76 -21.53
C SER A 638 -4.01 8.43 -20.15
N PRO A 639 -3.85 7.70 -19.02
CA PRO A 639 -3.62 6.26 -18.95
C PRO A 639 -4.89 5.47 -19.25
N PHE A 640 -4.71 4.40 -20.00
CA PHE A 640 -5.78 3.48 -20.37
C PHE A 640 -5.97 2.50 -19.23
N ARG A 641 -7.17 2.42 -18.68
CA ARG A 641 -7.47 1.44 -17.64
C ARG A 641 -7.92 0.13 -18.28
N ILE A 642 -7.34 -0.98 -17.83
CA ILE A 642 -7.68 -2.32 -18.33
C ILE A 642 -7.97 -3.28 -17.18
N LYS A 643 -9.01 -4.08 -17.37
CA LYS A 643 -9.49 -5.08 -16.42
C LYS A 643 -8.79 -6.41 -16.68
N VAL A 644 -7.99 -6.91 -15.74
CA VAL A 644 -7.26 -8.18 -15.86
C VAL A 644 -7.86 -9.22 -14.91
N GLY A 645 -8.21 -10.40 -15.43
CA GLY A 645 -8.85 -11.49 -14.72
C GLY A 645 -10.37 -11.59 -14.94
N LYS A 646 -10.93 -12.80 -14.76
CA LYS A 646 -12.38 -13.08 -14.92
C LYS A 646 -13.21 -12.53 -13.76
N ASP A 647 -12.67 -12.57 -12.55
CA ASP A 647 -13.37 -12.23 -11.31
C ASP A 647 -12.81 -10.94 -10.73
N VAL A 648 -13.27 -9.81 -11.25
CA VAL A 648 -12.98 -8.54 -10.61
C VAL A 648 -13.88 -8.39 -9.41
N ALA A 649 -13.25 -8.57 -8.26
CA ALA A 649 -13.21 -7.56 -7.21
C ALA A 649 -14.29 -6.48 -7.32
N ASP A 650 -15.53 -6.76 -6.88
CA ASP A 650 -16.54 -5.73 -6.74
C ASP A 650 -16.35 -5.04 -5.37
N PRO A 651 -15.90 -3.77 -5.29
CA PRO A 651 -15.77 -3.08 -4.01
C PRO A 651 -17.12 -2.93 -3.29
N ALA A 652 -18.25 -3.02 -4.01
CA ALA A 652 -19.57 -3.04 -3.42
C ALA A 652 -19.93 -4.38 -2.76
N ALA A 653 -19.22 -5.46 -3.08
CA ALA A 653 -19.35 -6.77 -2.42
C ALA A 653 -18.44 -6.91 -1.18
N VAL A 654 -17.55 -5.95 -0.93
CA VAL A 654 -16.71 -5.89 0.26
C VAL A 654 -17.42 -5.11 1.35
N SER A 655 -17.51 -5.67 2.55
CA SER A 655 -18.10 -5.00 3.71
C SER A 655 -17.15 -5.02 4.89
N ALA A 656 -17.12 -3.96 5.69
CA ALA A 656 -16.35 -3.91 6.93
C ALA A 656 -17.29 -3.79 8.14
N SER A 657 -17.05 -4.59 9.18
CA SER A 657 -17.86 -4.60 10.39
C SER A 657 -17.05 -5.01 11.61
N GLY A 658 -17.35 -4.43 12.77
CA GLY A 658 -16.73 -4.77 14.04
C GLY A 658 -16.67 -3.57 14.98
N SER A 659 -16.43 -3.84 16.26
CA SER A 659 -16.39 -2.79 17.30
C SER A 659 -15.29 -1.75 17.06
N GLY A 660 -14.24 -2.11 16.31
CA GLY A 660 -13.20 -1.19 15.86
C GLY A 660 -13.63 -0.18 14.80
N LEU A 661 -14.87 -0.19 14.31
CA LEU A 661 -15.43 0.85 13.45
C LEU A 661 -16.45 1.74 14.17
N GLU A 662 -16.64 1.55 15.48
CA GLU A 662 -17.59 2.30 16.30
C GLU A 662 -16.84 3.23 17.28
N THR A 663 -17.20 3.21 18.58
CA THR A 663 -16.48 3.94 19.62
C THR A 663 -15.39 3.07 20.23
N VAL A 664 -14.17 3.59 20.30
CA VAL A 664 -12.99 2.88 20.81
C VAL A 664 -12.35 3.64 21.97
N LYS A 665 -11.45 2.98 22.71
CA LYS A 665 -10.76 3.60 23.87
C LYS A 665 -9.26 3.71 23.65
N THR A 666 -8.67 4.80 24.12
CA THR A 666 -7.22 4.99 24.05
C THR A 666 -6.48 3.86 24.79
N GLY A 667 -5.40 3.35 24.19
CA GLY A 667 -4.59 2.27 24.74
C GLY A 667 -5.21 0.87 24.64
N HIS A 668 -6.46 0.74 24.20
CA HIS A 668 -7.13 -0.54 24.02
C HIS A 668 -7.09 -1.00 22.56
N LYS A 669 -6.87 -2.30 22.34
CA LYS A 669 -6.94 -2.90 21.01
C LYS A 669 -8.39 -2.87 20.51
N ALA A 670 -8.57 -2.30 19.33
CA ALA A 670 -9.81 -2.29 18.57
C ALA A 670 -9.65 -3.18 17.34
N ASP A 671 -10.72 -3.82 16.90
CA ASP A 671 -10.66 -4.69 15.73
C ASP A 671 -11.95 -4.72 14.92
N PHE A 672 -11.80 -4.96 13.62
CA PHE A 672 -12.90 -5.13 12.69
C PHE A 672 -12.52 -6.11 11.58
N ILE A 673 -13.54 -6.71 10.97
CA ILE A 673 -13.40 -7.69 9.90
C ILE A 673 -13.85 -7.02 8.60
N ILE A 674 -13.01 -7.16 7.58
CA ILE A 674 -13.30 -6.80 6.20
C ILE A 674 -13.65 -8.11 5.50
N ASN A 675 -14.94 -8.31 5.27
CA ASN A 675 -15.46 -9.45 4.54
C ASN A 675 -15.20 -9.25 3.05
N THR A 676 -14.45 -10.17 2.46
CA THR A 676 -14.09 -10.19 1.03
C THR A 676 -14.67 -11.41 0.32
N CYS A 677 -15.58 -12.13 0.98
CA CYS A 677 -16.28 -13.26 0.39
C CYS A 677 -17.08 -12.78 -0.83
N ASN A 678 -16.88 -13.44 -1.96
CA ASN A 678 -17.50 -13.09 -3.23
C ASN A 678 -17.09 -11.73 -3.82
N ALA A 679 -16.10 -11.04 -3.23
CA ALA A 679 -15.55 -9.84 -3.82
C ALA A 679 -14.73 -10.19 -5.07
N GLY A 680 -13.89 -11.22 -5.01
CA GLY A 680 -12.93 -11.60 -6.05
C GLY A 680 -11.50 -11.52 -5.52
N VAL A 681 -10.51 -11.56 -6.41
CA VAL A 681 -9.09 -11.31 -6.07
C VAL A 681 -8.78 -9.84 -6.36
N GLY A 682 -8.05 -9.19 -5.46
CA GLY A 682 -7.64 -7.79 -5.61
C GLY A 682 -6.78 -7.29 -4.45
N THR A 683 -6.46 -6.00 -4.45
CA THR A 683 -5.63 -5.35 -3.43
C THR A 683 -6.50 -4.65 -2.40
N LEU A 684 -6.38 -5.03 -1.13
CA LEU A 684 -7.02 -4.38 0.00
C LEU A 684 -6.07 -3.37 0.64
N SER A 685 -6.49 -2.12 0.76
CA SER A 685 -5.76 -1.05 1.44
C SER A 685 -6.61 -0.49 2.58
N VAL A 686 -6.01 -0.40 3.76
CA VAL A 686 -6.64 0.16 4.96
C VAL A 686 -5.78 1.29 5.47
N THR A 687 -6.37 2.46 5.61
CA THR A 687 -5.71 3.67 6.10
C THR A 687 -6.49 4.23 7.28
N ILE A 688 -5.79 4.59 8.36
CA ILE A 688 -6.39 5.22 9.54
C ILE A 688 -5.75 6.59 9.71
N ASP A 689 -6.55 7.63 9.50
CA ASP A 689 -6.17 9.02 9.73
C ASP A 689 -6.67 9.47 11.10
N GLY A 690 -5.81 10.08 11.93
CA GLY A 690 -6.20 10.50 13.27
C GLY A 690 -5.21 11.45 13.95
N PRO A 691 -5.40 11.76 15.24
CA PRO A 691 -4.53 12.65 16.00
C PRO A 691 -3.11 12.11 16.24
N SER A 692 -2.91 10.82 16.05
CA SER A 692 -1.62 10.10 16.17
C SER A 692 -1.62 8.87 15.27
N LYS A 693 -0.44 8.41 14.87
CA LYS A 693 -0.26 7.08 14.29
C LYS A 693 -0.81 6.02 15.23
N VAL A 694 -1.54 5.08 14.65
CA VAL A 694 -2.00 3.88 15.33
C VAL A 694 -1.13 2.71 14.91
N ALA A 695 -0.73 1.87 15.87
CA ALA A 695 -0.20 0.56 15.56
C ALA A 695 -1.32 -0.27 14.95
N MET A 696 -1.08 -0.86 13.78
CA MET A 696 -2.08 -1.61 13.02
C MET A 696 -1.49 -2.93 12.52
N ASP A 697 -2.28 -3.99 12.58
CA ASP A 697 -1.99 -5.27 11.95
C ASP A 697 -3.20 -5.77 11.15
N CYS A 698 -2.94 -6.53 10.09
CA CYS A 698 -3.99 -7.15 9.28
C CYS A 698 -3.67 -8.63 9.14
N THR A 699 -4.63 -9.46 9.53
CA THR A 699 -4.50 -10.92 9.48
C THR A 699 -5.63 -11.53 8.67
N GLU A 700 -5.28 -12.51 7.86
CA GLU A 700 -6.25 -13.28 7.09
C GLU A 700 -7.15 -14.13 8.02
N VAL A 701 -8.47 -14.09 7.81
CA VAL A 701 -9.48 -14.88 8.55
C VAL A 701 -10.46 -15.56 7.58
N GLU A 702 -11.29 -16.51 8.03
CA GLU A 702 -12.18 -17.30 7.14
C GLU A 702 -13.07 -16.42 6.25
N GLU A 703 -13.63 -15.34 6.79
CA GLU A 703 -14.54 -14.45 6.07
C GLU A 703 -13.81 -13.35 5.24
N GLY A 704 -12.50 -13.20 5.41
CA GLY A 704 -11.75 -12.10 4.79
C GLY A 704 -10.49 -11.73 5.55
N TYR A 705 -10.44 -10.49 6.04
CA TYR A 705 -9.27 -9.91 6.69
C TYR A 705 -9.66 -9.20 7.98
N LYS A 706 -9.05 -9.58 9.10
CA LYS A 706 -9.24 -8.93 10.40
C LYS A 706 -8.15 -7.87 10.58
N VAL A 707 -8.57 -6.62 10.72
CA VAL A 707 -7.71 -5.49 11.04
C VAL A 707 -7.78 -5.22 12.53
N ARG A 708 -6.62 -5.04 13.15
CA ARG A 708 -6.48 -4.70 14.57
C ARG A 708 -5.67 -3.42 14.68
N TYR A 709 -6.12 -2.48 15.50
CA TYR A 709 -5.37 -1.26 15.75
C TYR A 709 -5.53 -0.75 17.19
N THR A 710 -4.59 0.07 17.65
CA THR A 710 -4.64 0.68 19.00
C THR A 710 -4.47 2.20 18.89
N PRO A 711 -5.54 2.99 19.14
CA PRO A 711 -5.43 4.44 19.21
C PRO A 711 -4.76 4.88 20.52
N LEU A 712 -3.91 5.90 20.46
CA LEU A 712 -3.17 6.43 21.63
C LEU A 712 -3.69 7.79 22.09
N LEU A 713 -4.49 8.46 21.27
CA LEU A 713 -5.05 9.77 21.56
C LEU A 713 -6.57 9.77 21.38
N PRO A 714 -7.31 10.48 22.25
CA PRO A 714 -8.74 10.67 22.06
C PRO A 714 -9.00 11.60 20.87
N GLY A 715 -10.14 11.40 20.21
CA GLY A 715 -10.57 12.17 19.03
C GLY A 715 -11.09 11.31 17.90
N ASP A 716 -11.57 11.98 16.85
CA ASP A 716 -12.05 11.32 15.64
C ASP A 716 -10.88 10.68 14.87
N HIS A 717 -11.03 9.39 14.55
CA HIS A 717 -10.20 8.68 13.58
C HIS A 717 -11.05 8.34 12.36
N TYR A 718 -10.46 8.37 11.17
CA TYR A 718 -11.13 8.04 9.92
C TYR A 718 -10.48 6.82 9.29
N VAL A 719 -11.22 5.71 9.26
CA VAL A 719 -10.77 4.43 8.72
C VAL A 719 -11.21 4.34 7.26
N SER A 720 -10.28 4.56 6.35
CA SER A 720 -10.46 4.35 4.92
C SER A 720 -10.16 2.90 4.57
N VAL A 721 -11.12 2.21 3.96
CA VAL A 721 -10.97 0.84 3.44
C VAL A 721 -11.21 0.90 1.94
N LYS A 722 -10.17 0.58 1.18
CA LYS A 722 -10.19 0.56 -0.29
C LYS A 722 -9.93 -0.85 -0.79
N TYR A 723 -10.66 -1.26 -1.81
CA TYR A 723 -10.44 -2.49 -2.53
C TYR A 723 -10.19 -2.14 -4.00
N ASN A 724 -9.05 -2.55 -4.56
CA ASN A 724 -8.54 -2.11 -5.86
C ASN A 724 -8.51 -0.59 -6.02
N ASN A 725 -7.98 0.10 -5.00
CA ASN A 725 -7.89 1.56 -4.91
C ASN A 725 -9.25 2.30 -4.93
N MET A 726 -10.35 1.60 -4.67
CA MET A 726 -11.69 2.16 -4.60
C MET A 726 -12.28 1.98 -3.21
N HIS A 727 -12.85 3.05 -2.64
CA HIS A 727 -13.51 2.97 -1.34
C HIS A 727 -14.68 1.97 -1.37
N ILE A 728 -14.73 1.09 -0.37
CA ILE A 728 -15.88 0.21 -0.16
C ILE A 728 -17.08 0.99 0.37
N VAL A 729 -18.25 0.35 0.45
CA VAL A 729 -19.45 0.96 1.03
C VAL A 729 -19.20 1.34 2.50
N GLY A 730 -19.62 2.55 2.88
CA GLY A 730 -19.42 3.12 4.22
C GLY A 730 -18.01 3.68 4.49
N SER A 731 -17.05 3.45 3.60
CA SER A 731 -15.72 4.04 3.74
C SER A 731 -15.68 5.50 3.25
N PRO A 732 -14.95 6.39 3.96
CA PRO A 732 -14.28 6.18 5.25
C PRO A 732 -15.25 6.12 6.45
N PHE A 733 -14.92 5.27 7.42
CA PHE A 733 -15.67 5.14 8.68
C PHE A 733 -15.12 6.12 9.72
N ARG A 734 -16.00 6.93 10.32
CA ARG A 734 -15.64 7.77 11.46
C ARG A 734 -15.70 6.95 12.75
N VAL A 735 -14.58 6.90 13.46
CA VAL A 735 -14.41 6.19 14.73
C VAL A 735 -14.10 7.21 15.83
N SER A 736 -14.96 7.29 16.83
CA SER A 736 -14.72 8.16 17.99
C SER A 736 -13.83 7.45 19.00
N CYS A 737 -12.68 8.03 19.35
CA CYS A 737 -11.81 7.50 20.40
C CYS A 737 -11.92 8.31 21.69
N GLU A 738 -12.20 7.63 22.80
CA GLU A 738 -12.33 8.22 24.14
C GLU A 738 -11.25 7.72 25.09
N GLY A 739 -10.90 8.53 26.11
CA GLY A 739 -9.96 8.14 27.17
C GLY A 739 -8.80 9.12 27.34
N ASP A 740 -7.79 8.68 28.10
CA ASP A 740 -6.63 9.49 28.44
C ASP A 740 -5.66 9.65 27.26
N LYS A 741 -4.90 10.73 27.26
CA LYS A 741 -3.84 10.97 26.26
C LYS A 741 -2.62 10.13 26.61
N LEU A 742 -2.25 9.20 25.73
CA LEU A 742 -1.13 8.27 25.94
C LEU A 742 0.07 8.56 25.01
N ALA A 743 0.00 9.60 24.18
CA ALA A 743 1.05 10.05 23.28
C ALA A 743 1.03 11.59 23.17
N ASP A 744 2.05 12.17 22.52
CA ASP A 744 2.06 13.59 22.19
C ASP A 744 1.11 13.88 21.02
N VAL A 745 0.40 15.02 21.08
CA VAL A 745 -0.52 15.43 20.02
C VAL A 745 0.29 15.98 18.84
N GLY A 746 0.34 15.20 17.75
CA GLY A 746 0.92 15.60 16.48
C GLY A 746 -0.07 16.36 15.58
N ALA A 747 0.39 16.76 14.39
CA ALA A 747 -0.52 17.06 13.29
C ALA A 747 -1.26 15.78 12.86
N GLN A 748 -2.32 15.87 12.06
CA GLN A 748 -3.06 14.70 11.58
C GLN A 748 -2.09 13.67 10.97
N GLU A 749 -2.06 12.46 11.53
CA GLU A 749 -1.15 11.38 11.14
C GLU A 749 -1.91 10.24 10.48
N THR A 750 -1.21 9.51 9.60
CA THR A 750 -1.77 8.44 8.79
C THR A 750 -1.02 7.14 9.04
N SER A 751 -1.75 6.06 9.34
CA SER A 751 -1.25 4.68 9.35
C SER A 751 -1.86 3.91 8.18
N THR A 752 -1.08 3.06 7.48
CA THR A 752 -1.58 2.31 6.30
C THR A 752 -1.09 0.87 6.32
N VAL A 753 -1.97 -0.05 5.90
CA VAL A 753 -1.65 -1.45 5.59
C VAL A 753 -2.24 -1.79 4.22
N VAL A 754 -1.47 -2.51 3.41
CA VAL A 754 -1.88 -3.00 2.09
C VAL A 754 -1.65 -4.50 2.04
N VAL A 755 -2.64 -5.24 1.55
CA VAL A 755 -2.62 -6.71 1.48
C VAL A 755 -3.23 -7.16 0.16
N ASP A 756 -2.56 -8.09 -0.52
CA ASP A 756 -3.15 -8.78 -1.67
C ASP A 756 -4.10 -9.87 -1.17
N THR A 757 -5.31 -9.85 -1.72
CA THR A 757 -6.38 -10.73 -1.25
C THR A 757 -6.46 -12.02 -2.06
N VAL A 758 -6.83 -13.10 -1.39
CA VAL A 758 -7.16 -14.38 -2.05
C VAL A 758 -8.67 -14.52 -2.21
N ALA A 759 -9.12 -15.23 -3.25
CA ALA A 759 -10.54 -15.47 -3.45
C ALA A 759 -11.13 -16.27 -2.27
N LYS A 760 -12.22 -15.75 -1.67
CA LYS A 760 -12.93 -16.42 -0.58
C LYS A 760 -14.38 -16.64 -0.95
N PHE A 761 -14.87 -17.81 -0.58
CA PHE A 761 -16.25 -18.23 -0.76
C PHE A 761 -16.81 -18.55 0.62
N SER A 762 -18.00 -18.05 0.94
CA SER A 762 -18.66 -18.44 2.17
C SER A 762 -18.92 -19.95 2.13
N LYS A 763 -18.56 -20.67 3.21
CA LYS A 763 -18.99 -22.07 3.39
C LYS A 763 -20.49 -22.08 3.63
N GLY A 764 -21.26 -22.10 2.55
CA GLY A 764 -22.72 -22.09 2.62
C GLY A 764 -23.38 -21.49 1.38
N GLY A 765 -22.84 -21.72 0.19
CA GLY A 765 -23.39 -21.22 -1.05
C GLY A 765 -24.63 -21.97 -1.54
N LYS A 766 -25.69 -22.05 -0.72
CA LYS A 766 -27.11 -22.09 -1.15
C LYS A 766 -27.97 -21.55 0.01
N ASN A 767 -28.52 -20.35 -0.19
CA ASN A 767 -29.40 -19.54 0.67
C ASN A 767 -28.68 -18.54 1.59
N ALA A 768 -28.59 -17.29 1.12
CA ALA A 768 -28.39 -16.14 1.99
C ALA A 768 -29.59 -16.04 2.96
N GLY A 769 -29.33 -16.29 4.24
CA GLY A 769 -30.31 -16.15 5.32
C GLY A 769 -30.01 -14.92 6.18
N ILE A 770 -31.08 -14.27 6.63
CA ILE A 770 -31.13 -13.14 7.57
C ILE A 770 -30.19 -13.40 8.77
N HIS A 771 -29.34 -12.43 9.13
CA HIS A 771 -28.51 -12.51 10.34
C HIS A 771 -29.42 -12.46 11.57
N MET A 772 -29.48 -13.58 12.30
CA MET A 772 -30.31 -13.72 13.49
C MET A 772 -29.60 -13.13 14.72
N PRO A 773 -30.32 -12.47 15.65
CA PRO A 773 -29.75 -12.02 16.91
C PRO A 773 -29.08 -13.19 17.65
N THR A 774 -27.96 -12.95 18.33
CA THR A 774 -27.31 -13.99 19.14
C THR A 774 -28.17 -14.31 20.36
N PHE A 775 -28.81 -15.46 20.36
CA PHE A 775 -29.69 -15.93 21.44
C PHE A 775 -28.89 -16.62 22.55
N LYS A 776 -29.18 -16.29 23.82
CA LYS A 776 -28.71 -17.04 25.01
C LYS A 776 -29.89 -17.82 25.58
N SER A 777 -29.82 -19.15 25.47
CA SER A 777 -30.91 -20.04 25.88
C SER A 777 -30.41 -21.44 26.26
N ASP A 778 -31.25 -22.18 26.96
CA ASP A 778 -31.07 -23.58 27.33
C ASP A 778 -32.35 -24.37 27.01
N ALA A 779 -32.32 -25.18 25.95
CA ALA A 779 -33.50 -25.94 25.51
C ALA A 779 -33.94 -27.00 26.54
N THR A 780 -33.06 -27.44 27.44
CA THR A 780 -33.37 -28.45 28.46
C THR A 780 -34.35 -27.95 29.52
N GLN A 781 -34.50 -26.64 29.66
CA GLN A 781 -35.44 -25.99 30.58
C GLN A 781 -36.84 -25.76 29.99
N VAL A 782 -37.03 -26.07 28.70
CA VAL A 782 -38.34 -25.94 28.05
C VAL A 782 -39.23 -27.12 28.42
N THR A 783 -40.47 -26.84 28.83
CA THR A 783 -41.45 -27.88 29.15
C THR A 783 -42.60 -27.89 28.16
N SER A 784 -43.14 -29.06 27.84
CA SER A 784 -44.29 -29.21 26.96
C SER A 784 -45.35 -30.13 27.57
N LYS A 785 -46.63 -29.78 27.45
CA LYS A 785 -47.75 -30.53 28.05
C LYS A 785 -48.99 -30.47 27.17
N GLY A 786 -49.69 -31.59 27.01
CA GLY A 786 -50.98 -31.63 26.32
C GLY A 786 -51.24 -32.99 25.68
N MET A 787 -52.52 -33.30 25.43
CA MET A 787 -52.90 -34.58 24.81
C MET A 787 -52.35 -34.74 23.39
N GLY A 788 -52.18 -33.62 22.67
CA GLY A 788 -51.56 -33.58 21.34
C GLY A 788 -50.07 -33.95 21.32
N LEU A 789 -49.42 -34.24 22.45
CA LEU A 789 -48.06 -34.78 22.49
C LEU A 789 -48.03 -36.32 22.57
N LYS A 790 -49.20 -36.97 22.66
CA LYS A 790 -49.29 -38.43 22.80
C LYS A 790 -50.24 -39.07 21.80
N LYS A 791 -51.38 -38.43 21.53
CA LYS A 791 -52.42 -38.98 20.66
C LYS A 791 -53.14 -37.86 19.93
N ALA A 792 -53.49 -38.10 18.67
CA ALA A 792 -54.30 -37.19 17.89
C ALA A 792 -55.50 -37.89 17.26
N PHE A 793 -56.50 -37.11 16.88
CA PHE A 793 -57.74 -37.59 16.28
C PHE A 793 -57.97 -36.93 14.93
N ILE A 794 -58.30 -37.75 13.93
CA ILE A 794 -58.58 -37.29 12.57
C ILE A 794 -59.77 -36.32 12.55
N GLY A 795 -59.62 -35.21 11.83
CA GLY A 795 -60.65 -34.19 11.67
C GLY A 795 -60.95 -33.38 12.94
N LYS A 796 -60.14 -33.52 14.00
CA LYS A 796 -60.19 -32.68 15.21
C LYS A 796 -58.93 -31.85 15.35
N GLN A 797 -59.06 -30.70 15.99
CA GLN A 797 -57.93 -29.89 16.41
C GLN A 797 -57.29 -30.53 17.66
N ASN A 798 -56.02 -30.91 17.54
CA ASN A 798 -55.23 -31.51 18.62
C ASN A 798 -54.27 -30.45 19.17
N THR A 799 -54.17 -30.32 20.49
CA THR A 799 -53.47 -29.19 21.10
C THR A 799 -52.48 -29.62 22.19
N PHE A 800 -51.41 -28.85 22.34
CA PHE A 800 -50.50 -28.89 23.46
C PHE A 800 -49.87 -27.51 23.70
N THR A 801 -49.28 -27.30 24.88
CA THR A 801 -48.59 -26.07 25.25
C THR A 801 -47.10 -26.30 25.39
N VAL A 802 -46.33 -25.24 25.13
CA VAL A 802 -44.87 -25.17 25.34
C VAL A 802 -44.56 -23.97 26.22
N ASN A 803 -43.83 -24.18 27.31
CA ASN A 803 -43.38 -23.15 28.23
C ASN A 803 -41.85 -23.08 28.22
N ALA A 804 -41.33 -21.95 27.75
CA ALA A 804 -39.89 -21.64 27.67
C ALA A 804 -39.52 -20.43 28.57
N THR A 805 -40.28 -20.19 29.64
CA THR A 805 -40.06 -19.05 30.55
C THR A 805 -38.65 -19.08 31.17
N ASP A 806 -38.18 -20.27 31.56
CA ASP A 806 -36.90 -20.45 32.26
C ASP A 806 -35.74 -20.82 31.32
N ALA A 807 -35.99 -20.86 30.01
CA ALA A 807 -35.06 -21.36 28.99
C ALA A 807 -34.24 -20.25 28.30
N GLY A 808 -34.32 -19.00 28.76
CA GLY A 808 -33.75 -17.85 28.05
C GLY A 808 -34.49 -17.52 26.74
N ASN A 809 -34.01 -16.52 25.99
CA ASN A 809 -34.68 -16.09 24.76
C ASN A 809 -34.13 -16.84 23.55
N ASN A 810 -35.01 -17.53 22.81
CA ASN A 810 -34.71 -18.14 21.52
C ASN A 810 -36.03 -18.32 20.73
N ILE A 811 -35.98 -19.02 19.61
CA ILE A 811 -37.10 -19.22 18.70
C ILE A 811 -37.68 -20.62 18.87
N LEU A 812 -39.00 -20.72 18.97
CA LEU A 812 -39.71 -21.99 18.97
C LEU A 812 -39.87 -22.50 17.53
N TYR A 813 -39.28 -23.65 17.22
CA TYR A 813 -39.60 -24.39 16.00
C TYR A 813 -40.49 -25.58 16.33
N VAL A 814 -41.56 -25.75 15.57
CA VAL A 814 -42.41 -26.94 15.67
C VAL A 814 -42.75 -27.45 14.29
N GLY A 815 -42.52 -28.74 14.05
CA GLY A 815 -42.83 -29.40 12.79
C GLY A 815 -43.44 -30.77 13.05
N MET A 816 -44.36 -31.19 12.19
CA MET A 816 -44.99 -32.50 12.31
C MET A 816 -45.04 -33.20 10.95
N TYR A 817 -44.62 -34.45 10.92
CA TYR A 817 -44.55 -35.27 9.72
C TYR A 817 -45.33 -36.58 9.93
N GLY A 818 -46.28 -36.83 9.04
CA GLY A 818 -47.13 -38.02 9.05
C GLY A 818 -46.74 -39.07 8.02
N PRO A 819 -47.50 -40.17 7.93
CA PRO A 819 -47.19 -41.29 7.05
C PRO A 819 -47.23 -40.96 5.55
N LYS A 820 -47.94 -39.89 5.16
CA LYS A 820 -48.07 -39.44 3.76
C LYS A 820 -47.41 -38.10 3.48
N GLY A 821 -46.70 -37.51 4.45
CA GLY A 821 -46.08 -36.20 4.29
C GLY A 821 -46.25 -35.28 5.50
N PRO A 822 -45.82 -34.01 5.40
CA PRO A 822 -45.95 -33.03 6.46
C PRO A 822 -47.42 -32.70 6.76
N CYS A 823 -47.69 -32.32 8.02
CA CYS A 823 -49.03 -31.91 8.44
C CYS A 823 -49.49 -30.63 7.71
N GLU A 824 -50.68 -30.65 7.11
CA GLU A 824 -51.20 -29.52 6.34
C GLU A 824 -51.65 -28.33 7.20
N GLU A 825 -52.21 -28.59 8.39
CA GLU A 825 -52.73 -27.54 9.28
C GLU A 825 -52.01 -27.56 10.62
N PHE A 826 -51.27 -26.49 10.90
CA PHE A 826 -50.49 -26.31 12.12
C PHE A 826 -50.51 -24.84 12.54
N THR A 827 -50.75 -24.54 13.81
CA THR A 827 -50.82 -23.18 14.34
C THR A 827 -50.05 -23.08 15.65
N ILE A 828 -49.22 -22.05 15.76
CA ILE A 828 -48.46 -21.71 16.96
C ILE A 828 -48.90 -20.32 17.40
N LYS A 829 -49.41 -20.20 18.63
CA LYS A 829 -49.84 -18.93 19.22
C LYS A 829 -49.01 -18.60 20.44
N HIS A 830 -48.22 -17.54 20.38
CA HIS A 830 -47.52 -17.00 21.55
C HIS A 830 -48.53 -16.33 22.49
N THR A 831 -48.58 -16.80 23.74
CA THR A 831 -49.50 -16.33 24.77
C THR A 831 -48.84 -15.38 25.78
N GLY A 832 -47.57 -15.00 25.55
CA GLY A 832 -46.79 -14.10 26.41
C GLY A 832 -45.84 -14.85 27.35
N ARG A 833 -44.75 -14.17 27.77
CA ARG A 833 -43.70 -14.71 28.65
C ARG A 833 -43.13 -16.04 28.16
N ASN A 834 -42.79 -16.15 26.88
CA ASN A 834 -42.26 -17.37 26.25
C ASN A 834 -43.16 -18.60 26.43
N ASN A 835 -44.48 -18.41 26.55
CA ASN A 835 -45.47 -19.48 26.51
C ASN A 835 -46.17 -19.54 25.14
N TYR A 836 -46.41 -20.75 24.67
CA TYR A 836 -46.99 -21.00 23.36
C TYR A 836 -48.08 -22.06 23.46
N ASN A 837 -49.17 -21.84 22.73
CA ASN A 837 -50.20 -22.85 22.47
C ASN A 837 -50.06 -23.33 21.04
N VAL A 838 -49.95 -24.64 20.87
CA VAL A 838 -49.72 -25.30 19.59
C VAL A 838 -50.92 -26.17 19.27
N SER A 839 -51.48 -25.99 18.07
CA SER A 839 -52.64 -26.75 17.61
C SER A 839 -52.45 -27.28 16.20
N TYR A 840 -52.90 -28.50 15.93
CA TYR A 840 -52.75 -29.14 14.62
C TYR A 840 -53.90 -30.10 14.28
N SER A 841 -54.14 -30.30 12.99
CA SER A 841 -55.19 -31.20 12.46
C SER A 841 -54.56 -32.31 11.63
N VAL A 842 -54.95 -33.56 11.87
CA VAL A 842 -54.46 -34.73 11.11
C VAL A 842 -55.57 -35.32 10.24
N ARG A 843 -55.22 -35.82 9.04
CA ARG A 843 -56.17 -36.35 8.05
C ARG A 843 -56.03 -37.84 7.81
N ASP A 844 -54.86 -38.40 8.01
CA ASP A 844 -54.57 -39.81 7.74
C ASP A 844 -54.35 -40.60 9.04
N ARG A 845 -54.72 -41.87 9.04
CA ARG A 845 -54.36 -42.80 10.13
C ARG A 845 -52.91 -43.22 9.99
N GLY A 846 -52.22 -43.33 11.12
CA GLY A 846 -50.85 -43.82 11.17
C GLY A 846 -50.01 -43.10 12.20
N GLN A 847 -48.70 -43.33 12.14
CA GLN A 847 -47.74 -42.73 13.06
C GLN A 847 -47.25 -41.39 12.55
N TYR A 848 -47.33 -40.37 13.42
CA TYR A 848 -46.81 -39.05 13.18
C TYR A 848 -45.59 -38.79 14.08
N ILE A 849 -44.60 -38.08 13.55
CA ILE A 849 -43.43 -37.59 14.27
C ILE A 849 -43.61 -36.09 14.46
N LEU A 850 -43.67 -35.64 15.71
CA LEU A 850 -43.76 -34.24 16.10
C LEU A 850 -42.43 -33.79 16.70
N ILE A 851 -41.80 -32.80 16.09
CA ILE A 851 -40.51 -32.23 16.51
C ILE A 851 -40.78 -30.85 17.11
N VAL A 852 -40.29 -30.62 18.32
CA VAL A 852 -40.32 -29.32 19.01
C VAL A 852 -38.89 -28.94 19.40
N LYS A 853 -38.44 -27.75 18.98
CA LYS A 853 -37.11 -27.22 19.25
C LYS A 853 -37.16 -25.81 19.81
N TRP A 854 -36.16 -25.47 20.61
CA TRP A 854 -35.91 -24.10 21.09
C TRP A 854 -34.52 -23.67 20.60
N GLY A 855 -34.49 -22.79 19.61
CA GLY A 855 -33.32 -22.63 18.75
C GLY A 855 -33.07 -23.89 17.92
N ASP A 856 -31.82 -24.29 17.78
CA ASP A 856 -31.45 -25.47 16.98
C ASP A 856 -31.58 -26.81 17.74
N GLU A 857 -31.83 -26.75 19.05
CA GLU A 857 -31.84 -27.88 19.97
C GLU A 857 -33.26 -28.43 20.25
N ASN A 858 -33.38 -29.75 20.41
CA ASN A 858 -34.65 -30.39 20.80
C ASN A 858 -34.98 -30.12 22.26
N ILE A 859 -36.25 -29.85 22.54
CA ILE A 859 -36.74 -29.78 23.93
C ILE A 859 -36.85 -31.19 24.54
N PRO A 860 -36.86 -31.33 25.87
CA PRO A 860 -37.13 -32.61 26.52
C PRO A 860 -38.40 -33.30 26.00
N GLY A 861 -38.23 -34.55 25.55
CA GLY A 861 -39.30 -35.38 24.98
C GLY A 861 -39.46 -35.28 23.46
N SER A 862 -38.84 -34.30 22.79
CA SER A 862 -38.80 -34.22 21.33
C SER A 862 -37.67 -35.09 20.76
N PRO A 863 -37.88 -35.85 19.67
CA PRO A 863 -39.14 -35.96 18.91
C PRO A 863 -40.20 -36.80 19.64
N PHE A 864 -41.46 -36.38 19.52
CA PHE A 864 -42.63 -37.11 20.02
C PHE A 864 -43.23 -38.00 18.93
N GLN A 865 -43.56 -39.23 19.28
CA GLN A 865 -44.32 -40.13 18.42
C GLN A 865 -45.80 -40.07 18.78
N ILE A 866 -46.65 -39.75 17.80
CA ILE A 866 -48.08 -39.55 17.97
C ILE A 866 -48.84 -40.61 17.17
N ASP A 867 -49.68 -41.38 17.86
CA ASP A 867 -50.59 -42.32 17.20
C ASP A 867 -51.91 -41.60 16.86
N VAL A 868 -52.37 -41.76 15.61
CA VAL A 868 -53.57 -41.13 15.03
C VAL A 868 -54.62 -42.13 14.59
#